data_AF-A0A0U1LIS4-F1
#
_entry.id   AF-A0A0U1LIS4-F1
#
_cell.length_a   1.000
_cell.length_b   1.000
_cell.length_c   1.000
_cell.angle_alpha   90.00
_cell.angle_beta   90.00
_cell.angle_gamma   90.00
#
_symmetry.space_group_name_H-M   'P 1'
#
loop_
_entity.id
_entity.type
_entity.pdbx_description
1 polymer ?
#
loop_
_entity_poly.entity_id
_entity_poly.type
_entity_poly.pdbx_seq_one_letter_code
_entity_poly.pdbx_strand_id
1 'polypeptide(L)'
;MPNQMRDLQNSTTHPFRTFTRRTLTYGPYGKDIHYRHFNPDSFNDVPLEYHSAHSAWETPDPGFWTKEGYAIVRADERGTGQSPGILDTMSRGTSEAFFDVIEWASSQPWSPGKVGLLGISYYAGSQWRVAARQPKGLACIILWEGMSDYYRDRCRHGGILSNTFISFWWNRQVVTNQYGRPGRAARNWGPDTIEGDPSEGELLANRQDQTIDNTNHRFRDDSYYSSKEYDMTDINVPILSVANWGGILLHLRGNVEGYMNAGSKFKYLRFITDRHDLPFYEKRNVQLQKSFLDAFLKGDDAAGWTTGNVPHVGLTLRRGNVGYNNAEAERQYEHRFEEEWPISRTQYTKYYLTSSHGLPAQTENITRESTISRERKITGHIVVHLNVSVTALDGSQSTPAEIDLFITLRHLDALGQEIFYTGTVGDPVPVTKGWLRVSLRKTTDNRPRHKPWHPHREYLASDILPVNAGEVYGVDVEVWPTNVVVSPVHRLVLEIHDYPKPYSETAQTRLNMASFDKIILKRLSYVIYEHPDISRFDQFAKDFGFELSWTSPKGDIFYRGYGIDPFCYIARQAPEGQGKKFHGAGFIAKSAQDFQQACELPGAAVAHVTGRPGSGKMVSVTDPNGYIIEVVYGQEDRPIPTKAISNLYDGLPNTNGAIEKKRKDIVGKGDGSSTDLMSFYHLDLGAEYVDHHCLLFAAHGKNGKGTSVHHSSFEVNDLDTQMMGHRWLSEKGYKAKWGVGRHVMGSQIFDYWIDTTGFVIEHYADGDVVNEDIPTVRSVAKPGMKSPLVPDELDISPSDFVFLETLEGKSSVVFKVIVCDQPRVMVSHDRGPSKYDPPNREVNLFVCESTAYRHLKARGFCERRVIPEFYGIEYIPDLHQIDLSNYTKEQITQLRQILDDIHQAGVLHHDTYPRNMCVSESQDRVLWIDFDSAQTFSKERPISERQKMWFKNEVGLVEEIFDSLVMFITTTVNYDFGLTVF
;
A
#
# COMPACT_ATOMS: atom_id res chain seq x y z
N MET A 1 39.00 23.59 -13.97
CA MET A 1 38.55 22.41 -14.73
C MET A 1 39.74 21.46 -14.91
N PRO A 2 39.72 20.23 -14.37
CA PRO A 2 40.78 19.28 -14.67
C PRO A 2 40.31 18.13 -15.59
N ASN A 3 40.97 18.01 -16.75
CA ASN A 3 41.40 16.78 -17.44
C ASN A 3 40.46 15.60 -17.82
N GLN A 4 39.14 15.59 -17.60
CA GLN A 4 38.32 14.36 -17.85
C GLN A 4 37.24 14.44 -18.97
N MET A 5 37.59 14.97 -20.16
CA MET A 5 36.82 14.74 -21.40
C MET A 5 37.71 14.17 -22.53
N ARG A 6 38.47 13.10 -22.24
CA ARG A 6 39.43 12.48 -23.18
C ARG A 6 38.97 11.17 -23.85
N ASP A 7 37.85 10.57 -23.47
CA ASP A 7 37.51 9.22 -23.95
C ASP A 7 36.88 9.11 -25.35
N LEU A 8 36.90 10.18 -26.14
CA LEU A 8 36.62 10.11 -27.59
C LEU A 8 37.87 10.31 -28.48
N GLN A 9 39.07 10.45 -27.90
CA GLN A 9 40.32 10.61 -28.66
C GLN A 9 41.08 9.31 -28.93
N ASN A 10 40.73 8.17 -28.30
CA ASN A 10 41.60 6.98 -28.30
C ASN A 10 41.10 5.75 -29.08
N SER A 11 40.15 5.86 -30.02
CA SER A 11 39.92 4.78 -31.00
C SER A 11 40.65 5.08 -32.31
N THR A 12 41.93 4.72 -32.34
CA THR A 12 42.83 4.81 -33.49
C THR A 12 42.52 3.73 -34.54
N THR A 13 41.35 3.76 -35.18
CA THR A 13 41.10 2.91 -36.39
C THR A 13 40.13 3.48 -37.43
N HIS A 14 39.56 4.68 -37.28
CA HIS A 14 38.74 5.29 -38.35
C HIS A 14 39.22 6.70 -38.73
N PRO A 15 39.40 7.01 -40.03
CA PRO A 15 39.82 8.35 -40.46
C PRO A 15 38.82 9.38 -39.94
N PHE A 16 39.34 10.46 -39.34
CA PHE A 16 38.58 11.57 -38.77
C PHE A 16 37.46 12.04 -39.72
N ARG A 17 36.24 11.52 -39.52
CA ARG A 17 35.06 12.09 -40.16
C ARG A 17 34.86 13.46 -39.54
N THR A 18 34.98 14.50 -40.35
CA THR A 18 34.63 15.87 -39.97
C THR A 18 33.11 15.89 -39.71
N PHE A 19 32.70 15.79 -38.45
CA PHE A 19 31.29 15.87 -38.10
C PHE A 19 30.81 17.31 -38.30
N THR A 20 29.73 17.48 -39.05
CA THR A 20 29.29 18.83 -39.44
C THR A 20 28.46 19.56 -38.38
N ARG A 21 27.98 18.93 -37.28
CA ARG A 21 27.03 19.53 -36.30
C ARG A 21 27.05 18.84 -34.93
N ARG A 22 26.31 19.37 -33.92
CA ARG A 22 26.33 18.89 -32.52
C ARG A 22 24.93 18.89 -31.88
N THR A 23 24.59 17.84 -31.12
CA THR A 23 23.56 17.91 -30.07
C THR A 23 24.16 17.64 -28.70
N LEU A 24 23.70 18.34 -27.67
CA LEU A 24 24.29 18.28 -26.34
C LEU A 24 23.26 18.03 -25.24
N THR A 25 23.59 17.17 -24.27
CA THR A 25 22.82 16.96 -23.03
C THR A 25 23.70 17.15 -21.79
N TYR A 26 23.10 17.67 -20.72
CA TYR A 26 23.73 17.95 -19.43
C TYR A 26 22.77 17.63 -18.29
N GLY A 27 23.17 16.74 -17.37
CA GLY A 27 22.29 16.33 -16.29
C GLY A 27 22.88 15.30 -15.32
N PRO A 28 22.10 14.87 -14.30
CA PRO A 28 22.61 14.14 -13.14
C PRO A 28 22.59 12.61 -13.28
N TYR A 29 22.03 12.06 -14.36
CA TYR A 29 21.75 10.62 -14.47
C TYR A 29 22.94 9.75 -14.89
N GLY A 30 24.12 10.35 -15.08
CA GLY A 30 25.35 9.63 -15.39
C GLY A 30 25.55 9.42 -16.89
N LYS A 31 26.48 10.17 -17.48
CA LYS A 31 26.85 10.08 -18.90
C LYS A 31 27.39 8.70 -19.32
N ASP A 32 27.89 7.94 -18.35
CA ASP A 32 28.50 6.61 -18.53
C ASP A 32 27.54 5.47 -18.14
N ILE A 33 26.33 5.77 -17.67
CA ILE A 33 25.35 4.75 -17.28
C ILE A 33 24.52 4.35 -18.50
N HIS A 34 24.71 3.12 -18.97
CA HIS A 34 23.97 2.61 -20.11
C HIS A 34 22.47 2.47 -19.80
N TYR A 35 21.61 2.80 -20.76
CA TYR A 35 20.14 2.75 -20.62
C TYR A 35 19.67 1.39 -20.07
N ARG A 36 20.04 0.27 -20.70
CA ARG A 36 19.72 -1.10 -20.23
C ARG A 36 20.03 -1.39 -18.74
N HIS A 37 20.96 -0.68 -18.13
CA HIS A 37 21.29 -0.82 -16.70
C HIS A 37 20.52 0.17 -15.83
N PHE A 38 20.21 1.35 -16.36
CA PHE A 38 19.42 2.36 -15.68
C PHE A 38 17.93 1.97 -15.56
N ASN A 39 17.34 1.49 -16.67
CA ASN A 39 15.94 1.07 -16.74
C ASN A 39 15.76 -0.04 -17.79
N PRO A 40 15.99 -1.32 -17.42
CA PRO A 40 15.99 -2.44 -18.37
C PRO A 40 14.65 -2.66 -19.05
N ASP A 41 13.54 -2.56 -18.32
CA ASP A 41 12.21 -2.83 -18.86
C ASP A 41 11.85 -1.83 -19.95
N SER A 42 12.03 -0.53 -19.68
CA SER A 42 11.81 0.51 -20.67
C SER A 42 12.77 0.40 -21.86
N PHE A 43 14.05 0.05 -21.64
CA PHE A 43 15.01 -0.12 -22.73
C PHE A 43 14.58 -1.21 -23.72
N ASN A 44 13.95 -2.29 -23.23
CA ASN A 44 13.45 -3.36 -24.08
C ASN A 44 12.28 -2.93 -24.98
N ASP A 45 11.52 -1.91 -24.58
CA ASP A 45 10.42 -1.36 -25.36
C ASP A 45 10.89 -0.34 -26.43
N VAL A 46 12.09 0.20 -26.29
CA VAL A 46 12.68 1.14 -27.26
C VAL A 46 12.98 0.40 -28.58
N PRO A 47 12.74 0.99 -29.76
CA PRO A 47 13.08 0.36 -31.03
C PRO A 47 14.57 -0.01 -31.13
N LEU A 48 14.86 -1.20 -31.68
CA LEU A 48 16.21 -1.77 -31.77
C LEU A 48 17.25 -0.85 -32.43
N GLU A 49 16.83 0.07 -33.30
CA GLU A 49 17.73 1.02 -33.96
C GLU A 49 18.40 2.01 -32.98
N TYR A 50 17.86 2.17 -31.76
CA TYR A 50 18.39 3.03 -30.70
C TYR A 50 19.05 2.24 -29.55
N HIS A 51 19.36 0.96 -29.79
CA HIS A 51 20.06 0.08 -28.84
C HIS A 51 21.59 0.15 -29.01
N SER A 52 22.14 1.34 -29.25
CA SER A 52 23.59 1.45 -29.40
C SER A 52 24.31 1.20 -28.08
N ALA A 53 25.59 0.80 -28.15
CA ALA A 53 26.44 0.57 -26.98
C ALA A 53 26.66 1.82 -26.10
N HIS A 54 26.21 2.98 -26.57
CA HIS A 54 26.31 4.25 -25.85
C HIS A 54 24.92 4.81 -25.52
N SER A 55 23.83 4.06 -25.68
CA SER A 55 22.48 4.52 -25.35
C SER A 55 22.36 4.87 -23.85
N ALA A 56 21.70 5.98 -23.52
CA ALA A 56 21.44 6.40 -22.14
C ALA A 56 20.03 6.97 -21.96
N TRP A 57 19.50 6.79 -20.75
CA TRP A 57 18.16 7.24 -20.33
C TRP A 57 17.90 8.70 -20.73
N GLU A 58 16.75 8.97 -21.35
CA GLU A 58 16.25 10.31 -21.73
C GLU A 58 17.14 11.14 -22.68
N THR A 59 18.10 10.52 -23.38
CA THR A 59 19.03 11.21 -24.29
C THR A 59 18.97 10.67 -25.72
N PRO A 60 19.36 11.48 -26.73
CA PRO A 60 19.51 11.01 -28.11
C PRO A 60 20.49 9.82 -28.19
N ASP A 61 20.11 8.74 -28.89
CA ASP A 61 21.01 7.59 -29.07
C ASP A 61 22.23 7.95 -29.95
N PRO A 62 23.47 7.82 -29.44
CA PRO A 62 24.64 8.21 -30.20
C PRO A 62 24.86 7.40 -31.48
N GLY A 63 24.52 6.11 -31.48
CA GLY A 63 24.70 5.24 -32.65
C GLY A 63 23.81 5.62 -33.83
N PHE A 64 22.59 6.09 -33.57
CA PHE A 64 21.69 6.63 -34.58
C PHE A 64 22.15 8.01 -35.07
N TRP A 65 22.27 8.99 -34.17
CA TRP A 65 22.45 10.39 -34.56
C TRP A 65 23.82 10.68 -35.20
N THR A 66 24.85 9.90 -34.87
CA THR A 66 26.16 10.01 -35.56
C THR A 66 26.11 9.54 -37.01
N LYS A 67 25.24 8.58 -37.35
CA LYS A 67 24.99 8.18 -38.74
C LYS A 67 24.27 9.28 -39.52
N GLU A 68 23.43 10.05 -38.84
CA GLU A 68 22.71 11.22 -39.38
C GLU A 68 23.58 12.50 -39.48
N GLY A 69 24.87 12.40 -39.17
CA GLY A 69 25.86 13.47 -39.33
C GLY A 69 25.95 14.45 -38.14
N TYR A 70 25.48 14.04 -36.95
CA TYR A 70 25.57 14.81 -35.71
C TYR A 70 26.66 14.26 -34.78
N ALA A 71 27.44 15.14 -34.16
CA ALA A 71 28.23 14.82 -32.97
C ALA A 71 27.33 14.87 -31.73
N ILE A 72 27.47 13.90 -30.83
CA ILE A 72 26.70 13.84 -29.59
C ILE A 72 27.62 14.13 -28.42
N VAL A 73 27.28 15.14 -27.63
CA VAL A 73 27.98 15.50 -26.39
C VAL A 73 27.07 15.21 -25.22
N ARG A 74 27.56 14.48 -24.23
CA ARG A 74 26.87 14.26 -22.97
C ARG A 74 27.81 14.61 -21.83
N ALA A 75 27.34 15.40 -20.89
CA ALA A 75 28.13 15.86 -19.76
C ALA A 75 27.39 15.58 -18.45
N ASP A 76 28.15 15.14 -17.44
CA ASP A 76 27.66 15.00 -16.08
C ASP A 76 27.54 16.38 -15.44
N GLU A 77 26.43 16.59 -14.75
CA GLU A 77 26.22 17.77 -13.94
C GLU A 77 27.24 17.85 -12.79
N ARG A 78 27.58 19.08 -12.38
CA ARG A 78 28.47 19.33 -11.23
C ARG A 78 27.98 18.55 -9.99
N GLY A 79 28.88 17.83 -9.33
CA GLY A 79 28.56 17.01 -8.15
C GLY A 79 28.01 15.62 -8.48
N THR A 80 27.94 15.23 -9.76
CA THR A 80 27.51 13.90 -10.21
C THR A 80 28.54 13.22 -11.10
N GLY A 81 28.43 11.91 -11.24
CA GLY A 81 29.27 11.17 -12.18
C GLY A 81 30.74 11.26 -11.82
N GLN A 82 31.53 11.76 -12.76
CA GLN A 82 32.95 12.11 -12.60
C GLN A 82 33.17 13.64 -12.53
N SER A 83 32.12 14.44 -12.34
CA SER A 83 32.20 15.89 -12.19
C SER A 83 32.25 16.28 -10.70
N PRO A 84 33.40 16.74 -10.16
CA PRO A 84 33.48 17.17 -8.76
C PRO A 84 32.61 18.40 -8.47
N GLY A 85 32.30 18.59 -7.19
CA GLY A 85 31.56 19.76 -6.69
C GLY A 85 30.37 19.39 -5.82
N ILE A 86 29.51 20.38 -5.58
CA ILE A 86 28.30 20.23 -4.77
C ILE A 86 27.18 19.68 -5.65
N LEU A 87 26.56 18.58 -5.22
CA LEU A 87 25.33 18.04 -5.80
C LEU A 87 24.15 18.93 -5.42
N ASP A 88 23.80 19.87 -6.29
CA ASP A 88 22.66 20.79 -6.11
C ASP A 88 21.94 20.95 -7.46
N THR A 89 21.08 19.97 -7.75
CA THR A 89 20.47 19.87 -9.09
C THR A 89 19.54 21.04 -9.40
N MET A 90 19.44 21.42 -10.68
CA MET A 90 18.66 22.58 -11.16
C MET A 90 18.97 23.91 -10.46
N SER A 91 20.15 24.03 -9.86
CA SER A 91 20.61 25.26 -9.22
C SER A 91 21.13 26.27 -10.24
N ARG A 92 21.44 27.47 -9.74
CA ARG A 92 22.19 28.46 -10.50
C ARG A 92 23.56 27.92 -10.94
N GLY A 93 24.26 27.23 -10.05
CA GLY A 93 25.59 26.70 -10.32
C GLY A 93 25.60 25.65 -11.43
N THR A 94 24.56 24.81 -11.51
CA THR A 94 24.44 23.82 -12.59
C THR A 94 24.10 24.48 -13.92
N SER A 95 23.27 25.53 -13.91
CA SER A 95 22.95 26.31 -15.11
C SER A 95 24.17 27.08 -15.65
N GLU A 96 25.03 27.61 -14.76
CA GLU A 96 26.29 28.25 -15.13
C GLU A 96 27.30 27.25 -15.71
N ALA A 97 27.42 26.07 -15.12
CA ALA A 97 28.25 25.02 -15.69
C ALA A 97 27.72 24.54 -17.06
N PHE A 98 26.40 24.45 -17.24
CA PHE A 98 25.81 24.10 -18.53
C PHE A 98 26.09 25.17 -19.60
N PHE A 99 26.04 26.45 -19.23
CA PHE A 99 26.45 27.57 -20.10
C PHE A 99 27.89 27.37 -20.61
N ASP A 100 28.84 27.10 -19.71
CA ASP A 100 30.25 26.90 -20.06
C ASP A 100 30.44 25.67 -20.97
N VAL A 101 29.72 24.58 -20.70
CA VAL A 101 29.77 23.36 -21.51
C VAL A 101 29.29 23.62 -22.94
N ILE A 102 28.25 24.44 -23.12
CA ILE A 102 27.76 24.82 -24.46
C ILE A 102 28.81 25.64 -25.20
N GLU A 103 29.39 26.66 -24.56
CA GLU A 103 30.39 27.51 -25.20
C GLU A 103 31.66 26.72 -25.54
N TRP A 104 32.12 25.88 -24.62
CA TRP A 104 33.23 24.96 -24.86
C TRP A 104 32.92 24.01 -26.01
N ALA A 105 31.74 23.39 -26.01
CA ALA A 105 31.35 22.49 -27.08
C ALA A 105 31.36 23.25 -28.40
N SER A 106 30.84 24.49 -28.44
CA SER A 106 30.80 25.33 -29.63
C SER A 106 32.19 25.65 -30.20
N SER A 107 33.22 25.75 -29.36
CA SER A 107 34.57 26.16 -29.76
C SER A 107 35.48 25.02 -30.22
N GLN A 108 35.03 23.76 -30.11
CA GLN A 108 35.90 22.62 -30.45
C GLN A 108 36.19 22.51 -31.97
N PRO A 109 37.37 22.00 -32.38
CA PRO A 109 37.74 21.89 -33.81
C PRO A 109 36.77 21.04 -34.63
N TRP A 110 36.11 20.07 -34.00
CA TRP A 110 35.18 19.14 -34.65
C TRP A 110 33.78 19.71 -34.87
N SER A 111 33.51 21.00 -34.62
CA SER A 111 32.27 21.55 -35.20
C SER A 111 32.18 23.05 -35.45
N PRO A 112 31.27 23.45 -36.37
CA PRO A 112 31.16 24.80 -36.94
C PRO A 112 30.52 25.86 -36.03
N GLY A 113 30.71 25.78 -34.71
CA GLY A 113 30.25 26.85 -33.79
C GLY A 113 28.76 26.82 -33.41
N LYS A 114 27.95 25.90 -33.93
CA LYS A 114 26.53 25.74 -33.57
C LYS A 114 26.28 24.49 -32.71
N VAL A 115 25.47 24.62 -31.67
CA VAL A 115 25.02 23.56 -30.75
C VAL A 115 23.51 23.58 -30.67
N GLY A 116 22.87 22.43 -30.82
CA GLY A 116 21.47 22.23 -30.47
C GLY A 116 21.33 21.43 -29.17
N LEU A 117 20.26 21.66 -28.42
CA LEU A 117 19.96 20.86 -27.23
C LEU A 117 18.71 20.01 -27.50
N LEU A 118 18.74 18.76 -27.04
CA LEU A 118 17.67 17.78 -27.22
C LEU A 118 17.74 16.76 -26.09
N GLY A 119 16.66 16.58 -25.36
CA GLY A 119 16.56 15.58 -24.29
C GLY A 119 15.20 15.63 -23.62
N ILE A 120 14.96 14.67 -22.72
CA ILE A 120 13.68 14.52 -22.02
C ILE A 120 13.78 15.01 -20.55
N SER A 121 12.65 15.37 -19.93
CA SER A 121 12.50 15.65 -18.49
C SER A 121 13.55 16.58 -17.91
N TYR A 122 14.55 16.08 -17.19
CA TYR A 122 15.58 16.92 -16.58
C TYR A 122 16.39 17.64 -17.66
N TYR A 123 16.78 16.91 -18.71
CA TYR A 123 17.52 17.46 -19.84
C TYR A 123 16.68 18.47 -20.62
N ALA A 124 15.34 18.35 -20.63
CA ALA A 124 14.47 19.37 -21.20
C ALA A 124 14.31 20.58 -20.26
N GLY A 125 14.10 20.37 -18.96
CA GLY A 125 13.96 21.44 -17.98
C GLY A 125 15.21 22.32 -17.86
N SER A 126 16.41 21.73 -17.94
CA SER A 126 17.67 22.48 -17.87
C SER A 126 17.89 23.35 -19.12
N GLN A 127 17.36 22.95 -20.28
CA GLN A 127 17.43 23.74 -21.52
C GLN A 127 16.73 25.09 -21.39
N TRP A 128 15.54 25.16 -20.77
CA TRP A 128 14.85 26.44 -20.53
C TRP A 128 15.77 27.44 -19.82
N ARG A 129 16.45 26.99 -18.76
CA ARG A 129 17.28 27.81 -17.87
C ARG A 129 18.55 28.28 -18.57
N VAL A 130 19.26 27.36 -19.22
CA VAL A 130 20.51 27.72 -19.92
C VAL A 130 20.25 28.56 -21.17
N ALA A 131 19.13 28.35 -21.87
CA ALA A 131 18.81 29.13 -23.05
C ALA A 131 18.47 30.59 -22.70
N ALA A 132 17.83 30.85 -21.56
CA ALA A 132 17.57 32.20 -21.06
C ALA A 132 18.87 32.96 -20.75
N ARG A 133 19.97 32.24 -20.49
CA ARG A 133 21.31 32.80 -20.30
C ARG A 133 22.04 33.13 -21.60
N GLN A 134 21.50 32.73 -22.76
CA GLN A 134 22.01 33.03 -24.10
C GLN A 134 23.51 32.68 -24.33
N PRO A 135 23.97 31.44 -24.05
CA PRO A 135 25.34 31.03 -24.32
C PRO A 135 25.71 31.16 -25.80
N LYS A 136 26.96 31.57 -26.06
CA LYS A 136 27.47 31.64 -27.43
C LYS A 136 27.46 30.26 -28.09
N GLY A 137 26.95 30.22 -29.31
CA GLY A 137 26.90 29.01 -30.12
C GLY A 137 25.65 28.14 -29.92
N LEU A 138 24.79 28.42 -28.92
CA LEU A 138 23.47 27.80 -28.86
C LEU A 138 22.60 28.29 -30.01
N ALA A 139 22.11 27.35 -30.83
CA ALA A 139 21.42 27.65 -32.08
C ALA A 139 19.95 27.24 -32.09
N CYS A 140 19.54 26.25 -31.29
CA CYS A 140 18.14 25.83 -31.12
C CYS A 140 17.98 24.88 -29.93
N ILE A 141 16.77 24.74 -29.41
CA ILE A 141 16.44 23.81 -28.31
C ILE A 141 15.18 22.99 -28.63
N ILE A 142 15.21 21.70 -28.27
CA ILE A 142 14.07 20.78 -28.33
C ILE A 142 13.82 20.25 -26.92
N LEU A 143 12.67 20.65 -26.37
CA LEU A 143 12.30 20.38 -24.99
C LEU A 143 11.23 19.31 -24.95
N TRP A 144 11.67 18.05 -24.88
CA TRP A 144 10.76 16.91 -24.79
C TRP A 144 10.30 16.75 -23.35
N GLU A 145 9.06 17.11 -23.04
CA GLU A 145 8.50 17.05 -21.69
C GLU A 145 9.39 17.73 -20.64
N GLY A 146 9.48 19.06 -20.67
CA GLY A 146 10.40 19.86 -19.84
C GLY A 146 9.68 20.93 -19.02
N MET A 147 9.82 20.84 -17.70
CA MET A 147 9.28 21.84 -16.75
C MET A 147 10.03 23.17 -16.84
N SER A 148 9.30 24.28 -16.90
CA SER A 148 9.86 25.63 -17.11
C SER A 148 9.99 26.41 -15.81
N ASP A 149 9.02 26.25 -14.91
CA ASP A 149 8.94 26.92 -13.62
C ASP A 149 9.31 25.92 -12.51
N TYR A 150 10.43 26.15 -11.83
CA TYR A 150 10.92 25.23 -10.80
C TYR A 150 9.92 25.08 -9.64
N TYR A 151 9.23 26.16 -9.28
CA TYR A 151 8.29 26.18 -8.18
C TYR A 151 6.95 25.60 -8.61
N ARG A 152 6.29 26.17 -9.62
CA ARG A 152 4.88 25.91 -9.95
C ARG A 152 4.64 24.59 -10.67
N ASP A 153 5.61 24.13 -11.46
CA ASP A 153 5.43 22.93 -12.27
C ASP A 153 5.83 21.67 -11.50
N ARG A 154 6.76 21.81 -10.55
CA ARG A 154 7.51 20.69 -9.97
C ARG A 154 7.39 20.59 -8.45
N CYS A 155 7.80 21.63 -7.72
CA CYS A 155 7.94 21.53 -6.26
C CYS A 155 6.63 21.85 -5.51
N ARG A 156 5.84 22.77 -6.04
CA ARG A 156 4.61 23.25 -5.40
C ARG A 156 3.49 23.53 -6.40
N HIS A 157 2.47 22.67 -6.42
CA HIS A 157 1.29 22.84 -7.27
C HIS A 157 0.26 23.72 -6.54
N GLY A 158 -0.10 24.88 -7.09
CA GLY A 158 -1.03 25.79 -6.41
C GLY A 158 -0.53 26.34 -5.07
N GLY A 159 0.78 26.23 -4.78
CA GLY A 159 1.38 26.54 -3.49
C GLY A 159 1.44 25.38 -2.49
N ILE A 160 0.87 24.23 -2.83
CA ILE A 160 0.86 22.99 -2.03
C ILE A 160 2.16 22.21 -2.29
N LEU A 161 2.82 21.71 -1.25
CA LEU A 161 4.05 20.92 -1.38
C LEU A 161 3.81 19.62 -2.17
N SER A 162 4.62 19.38 -3.20
CA SER A 162 4.59 18.17 -4.02
C SER A 162 5.96 17.50 -3.99
N ASN A 163 6.17 16.61 -3.01
CA ASN A 163 7.48 16.00 -2.76
C ASN A 163 7.55 14.50 -3.06
N THR A 164 6.42 13.80 -3.26
CA THR A 164 6.41 12.34 -3.46
C THR A 164 7.24 11.91 -4.66
N PHE A 165 7.04 12.54 -5.82
CA PHE A 165 7.85 12.26 -7.01
C PHE A 165 9.31 12.70 -6.82
N ILE A 166 9.55 13.86 -6.21
CA ILE A 166 10.91 14.37 -5.95
C ILE A 166 11.70 13.38 -5.09
N SER A 167 11.11 12.84 -4.02
CA SER A 167 11.74 11.85 -3.16
C SER A 167 12.08 10.56 -3.89
N PHE A 168 11.17 10.04 -4.73
CA PHE A 168 11.45 8.87 -5.55
C PHE A 168 12.61 9.14 -6.54
N TRP A 169 12.50 10.23 -7.29
CA TRP A 169 13.47 10.64 -8.30
C TRP A 169 14.86 10.87 -7.70
N TRP A 170 14.94 11.65 -6.61
CA TRP A 170 16.17 12.00 -5.92
C TRP A 170 16.90 10.76 -5.41
N ASN A 171 16.20 9.92 -4.64
CA ASN A 171 16.79 8.76 -3.98
C ASN A 171 17.16 7.65 -4.96
N ARG A 172 16.40 7.50 -6.06
CA ARG A 172 16.69 6.46 -7.06
C ARG A 172 17.72 6.90 -8.09
N GLN A 173 17.59 8.11 -8.64
CA GLN A 173 18.28 8.50 -9.87
C GLN A 173 19.42 9.49 -9.68
N VAL A 174 19.35 10.36 -8.66
CA VAL A 174 20.28 11.49 -8.50
C VAL A 174 21.38 11.17 -7.50
N VAL A 175 21.01 10.90 -6.25
CA VAL A 175 21.98 10.67 -5.17
C VAL A 175 22.78 9.38 -5.37
N THR A 176 22.25 8.45 -6.16
CA THR A 176 22.94 7.23 -6.59
C THR A 176 24.12 7.50 -7.50
N ASN A 177 24.09 8.62 -8.23
CA ASN A 177 25.17 9.05 -9.12
C ASN A 177 25.97 10.23 -8.53
N GLN A 178 25.89 10.48 -7.21
CA GLN A 178 26.71 11.50 -6.55
C GLN A 178 28.21 11.25 -6.79
N TYR A 179 28.94 12.30 -7.13
CA TYR A 179 30.39 12.25 -7.30
C TYR A 179 31.08 11.80 -6.00
N GLY A 180 32.08 10.91 -6.11
CA GLY A 180 32.76 10.32 -4.95
C GLY A 180 32.06 9.10 -4.37
N ARG A 181 30.80 8.79 -4.73
CA ARG A 181 30.11 7.63 -4.15
C ARG A 181 30.78 6.29 -4.53
N PRO A 182 31.15 5.42 -3.56
CA PRO A 182 31.86 4.16 -3.81
C PRO A 182 31.15 3.19 -4.76
N GLY A 183 31.92 2.39 -5.50
CA GLY A 183 31.45 1.21 -6.23
C GLY A 183 30.76 1.49 -7.57
N ARG A 184 31.17 2.53 -8.30
CA ARG A 184 30.65 2.83 -9.65
C ARG A 184 31.03 1.72 -10.63
N ALA A 185 32.29 1.28 -10.60
CA ALA A 185 32.78 0.23 -11.48
C ALA A 185 32.04 -1.10 -11.23
N ALA A 186 31.84 -1.47 -9.96
CA ALA A 186 31.10 -2.65 -9.57
C ALA A 186 29.63 -2.64 -10.04
N ARG A 187 29.02 -1.45 -10.20
CA ARG A 187 27.66 -1.28 -10.73
C ARG A 187 27.61 -1.19 -12.26
N ASN A 188 28.74 -1.27 -12.95
CA ASN A 188 28.88 -0.99 -14.39
C ASN A 188 28.47 0.46 -14.77
N TRP A 189 28.76 1.43 -13.90
CA TRP A 189 28.39 2.86 -14.09
C TRP A 189 29.58 3.72 -14.53
N GLY A 190 30.54 3.10 -15.22
CA GLY A 190 31.84 3.68 -15.53
C GLY A 190 32.89 3.42 -14.44
N PRO A 191 34.10 3.97 -14.59
CA PRO A 191 35.18 3.80 -13.61
C PRO A 191 34.81 4.41 -12.24
N ASP A 192 35.47 3.92 -11.19
CA ASP A 192 35.40 4.53 -9.86
C ASP A 192 36.01 5.94 -9.88
N THR A 193 35.67 6.75 -8.87
CA THR A 193 36.13 8.14 -8.75
C THR A 193 37.66 8.18 -8.68
N ILE A 194 38.30 9.03 -9.50
CA ILE A 194 39.77 9.08 -9.60
C ILE A 194 40.42 9.45 -8.26
N GLU A 195 39.78 10.33 -7.51
CA GLU A 195 40.24 10.85 -6.23
C GLU A 195 40.00 9.87 -5.06
N GLY A 196 39.36 8.73 -5.32
CA GLY A 196 38.95 7.76 -4.31
C GLY A 196 37.60 8.07 -3.68
N ASP A 197 37.30 7.33 -2.61
CA ASP A 197 36.03 7.36 -1.91
C ASP A 197 36.11 8.32 -0.70
N PRO A 198 35.39 9.46 -0.71
CA PRO A 198 35.29 10.34 0.43
C PRO A 198 34.42 9.72 1.52
N SER A 199 34.56 10.21 2.75
CA SER A 199 33.73 9.76 3.88
C SER A 199 32.25 10.12 3.68
N GLU A 200 31.34 9.39 4.35
CA GLU A 200 29.91 9.71 4.29
C GLU A 200 29.62 11.14 4.76
N GLY A 201 30.38 11.66 5.74
CA GLY A 201 30.27 13.05 6.20
C GLY A 201 30.62 14.07 5.11
N GLU A 202 31.64 13.79 4.29
CA GLU A 202 32.00 14.62 3.14
C GLU A 202 30.96 14.53 2.01
N LEU A 203 30.41 13.34 1.75
CA LEU A 203 29.31 13.17 0.79
C LEU A 203 28.08 13.96 1.23
N LEU A 204 27.74 13.92 2.52
CA LEU A 204 26.65 14.71 3.09
C LEU A 204 26.90 16.22 2.98
N ALA A 205 28.12 16.68 3.27
CA ALA A 205 28.50 18.09 3.15
C ALA A 205 28.49 18.59 1.70
N ASN A 206 28.73 17.70 0.72
CA ASN A 206 28.78 18.01 -0.70
C ASN A 206 27.44 17.80 -1.43
N ARG A 207 26.30 17.78 -0.74
CA ARG A 207 24.98 17.70 -1.38
C ARG A 207 23.95 18.63 -0.75
N GLN A 208 23.04 19.16 -1.57
CA GLN A 208 21.84 19.88 -1.17
C GLN A 208 20.62 19.03 -1.51
N ASP A 209 19.92 18.56 -0.47
CA ASP A 209 18.82 17.61 -0.64
C ASP A 209 17.51 18.33 -0.94
N GLN A 210 17.05 18.23 -2.18
CA GLN A 210 15.84 18.91 -2.61
C GLN A 210 14.58 18.46 -1.86
N THR A 211 14.55 17.24 -1.32
CA THR A 211 13.39 16.79 -0.53
C THR A 211 13.28 17.58 0.77
N ILE A 212 14.42 17.94 1.36
CA ILE A 212 14.52 18.77 2.56
C ILE A 212 14.31 20.24 2.20
N ASP A 213 15.01 20.74 1.18
CA ASP A 213 14.94 22.15 0.79
C ASP A 213 13.53 22.58 0.38
N ASN A 214 12.83 21.77 -0.42
CA ASN A 214 11.46 22.08 -0.83
C ASN A 214 10.48 22.09 0.35
N THR A 215 10.78 21.33 1.41
CA THR A 215 9.97 21.32 2.64
C THR A 215 10.23 22.58 3.44
N ASN A 216 11.50 22.98 3.58
CA ASN A 216 11.93 24.13 4.37
C ASN A 216 11.61 25.49 3.72
N HIS A 217 11.58 25.54 2.40
CA HIS A 217 11.28 26.75 1.64
C HIS A 217 9.83 26.70 1.12
N ARG A 218 9.03 27.71 1.47
CA ARG A 218 7.59 27.74 1.21
C ARG A 218 7.21 28.70 0.09
N PHE A 219 7.95 29.79 -0.09
CA PHE A 219 7.53 30.90 -0.96
C PHE A 219 8.53 31.12 -2.08
N ARG A 220 8.06 31.59 -3.23
CA ARG A 220 8.92 31.73 -4.42
C ARG A 220 10.03 32.77 -4.24
N ASP A 221 9.83 33.76 -3.38
CA ASP A 221 10.82 34.76 -2.99
C ASP A 221 11.84 34.27 -1.94
N ASP A 222 11.70 33.05 -1.41
CA ASP A 222 12.76 32.42 -0.63
C ASP A 222 14.05 32.35 -1.47
N SER A 223 15.21 32.58 -0.85
CA SER A 223 16.51 32.57 -1.55
C SER A 223 16.77 31.28 -2.33
N TYR A 224 16.28 30.15 -1.81
CA TYR A 224 16.35 28.85 -2.46
C TYR A 224 15.64 28.81 -3.81
N TYR A 225 14.39 29.30 -3.89
CA TYR A 225 13.61 29.27 -5.13
C TYR A 225 14.00 30.42 -6.07
N SER A 226 14.11 31.64 -5.55
CA SER A 226 14.45 32.82 -6.34
C SER A 226 15.81 32.70 -7.06
N SER A 227 16.77 31.95 -6.49
CA SER A 227 18.05 31.68 -7.16
C SER A 227 17.96 30.81 -8.42
N LYS A 228 16.82 30.13 -8.64
CA LYS A 228 16.56 29.20 -9.76
C LYS A 228 15.64 29.78 -10.84
N GLU A 229 15.24 31.05 -10.69
CA GLU A 229 14.32 31.73 -11.58
C GLU A 229 15.05 32.40 -12.75
N TYR A 230 14.47 32.29 -13.95
CA TYR A 230 15.00 32.86 -15.18
C TYR A 230 13.86 33.52 -15.96
N ASP A 231 14.16 34.60 -16.67
CA ASP A 231 13.17 35.24 -17.55
C ASP A 231 13.12 34.49 -18.89
N MET A 232 12.01 33.81 -19.15
CA MET A 232 11.82 33.07 -20.40
C MET A 232 11.81 34.01 -21.63
N THR A 233 11.51 35.30 -21.44
CA THR A 233 11.56 36.28 -22.53
C THR A 233 12.96 36.49 -23.08
N ASP A 234 14.01 36.12 -22.33
CA ASP A 234 15.39 36.16 -22.79
C ASP A 234 15.74 35.01 -23.76
N ILE A 235 14.87 34.01 -23.92
CA ILE A 235 15.12 32.88 -24.83
C ILE A 235 14.86 33.31 -26.27
N ASN A 236 15.94 33.58 -27.00
CA ASN A 236 15.87 34.05 -28.40
C ASN A 236 16.09 32.96 -29.45
N VAL A 237 16.66 31.82 -29.05
CA VAL A 237 16.93 30.71 -29.97
C VAL A 237 15.63 30.00 -30.37
N PRO A 238 15.54 29.41 -31.57
CA PRO A 238 14.43 28.56 -31.99
C PRO A 238 14.06 27.48 -30.97
N ILE A 239 12.76 27.27 -30.77
CA ILE A 239 12.19 26.34 -29.78
C ILE A 239 11.24 25.34 -30.45
N LEU A 240 11.44 24.07 -30.15
CA LEU A 240 10.41 23.03 -30.30
C LEU A 240 10.07 22.49 -28.92
N SER A 241 8.93 22.92 -28.36
CA SER A 241 8.38 22.41 -27.10
C SER A 241 7.46 21.24 -27.40
N VAL A 242 7.76 20.06 -26.83
CA VAL A 242 6.91 18.87 -26.95
C VAL A 242 6.30 18.56 -25.59
N ALA A 243 5.00 18.81 -25.45
CA ALA A 243 4.21 18.56 -24.26
C ALA A 243 3.48 17.21 -24.37
N ASN A 244 3.28 16.51 -23.26
CA ASN A 244 2.51 15.28 -23.21
C ASN A 244 1.23 15.48 -22.40
N TRP A 245 0.07 15.13 -22.96
CA TRP A 245 -1.21 15.24 -22.26
C TRP A 245 -1.29 14.39 -20.99
N GLY A 246 -0.54 13.29 -20.94
CA GLY A 246 -0.36 12.42 -19.77
C GLY A 246 0.59 12.96 -18.70
N GLY A 247 1.40 13.97 -19.04
CA GLY A 247 2.40 14.60 -18.18
C GLY A 247 1.80 15.55 -17.12
N ILE A 248 0.57 15.27 -16.67
CA ILE A 248 -0.09 15.99 -15.58
C ILE A 248 0.72 15.73 -14.28
N LEU A 249 0.90 16.75 -13.43
CA LEU A 249 1.79 16.78 -12.24
C LEU A 249 3.25 17.18 -12.46
N LEU A 250 3.77 17.28 -13.69
CA LEU A 250 5.16 17.70 -13.86
C LEU A 250 5.39 18.59 -15.09
N HIS A 251 5.50 18.00 -16.28
CA HIS A 251 6.06 18.70 -17.43
C HIS A 251 5.04 19.46 -18.29
N LEU A 252 3.79 18.98 -18.36
CA LEU A 252 2.78 19.51 -19.27
C LEU A 252 2.59 21.02 -19.14
N ARG A 253 2.44 21.52 -17.90
CA ARG A 253 2.32 22.95 -17.64
C ARG A 253 3.55 23.71 -18.12
N GLY A 254 4.74 23.22 -17.79
CA GLY A 254 5.99 23.90 -18.13
C GLY A 254 6.28 23.99 -19.62
N ASN A 255 5.97 22.97 -20.40
CA ASN A 255 6.10 23.05 -21.86
C ASN A 255 5.19 24.11 -22.47
N VAL A 256 3.97 24.25 -21.94
CA VAL A 256 2.98 25.21 -22.42
C VAL A 256 3.34 26.63 -21.98
N GLU A 257 3.64 26.82 -20.70
CA GLU A 257 4.06 28.12 -20.15
C GLU A 257 5.37 28.61 -20.75
N GLY A 258 6.37 27.73 -20.90
CA GLY A 258 7.64 28.05 -21.54
C GLY A 258 7.44 28.52 -22.99
N TYR A 259 6.61 27.81 -23.77
CA TYR A 259 6.27 28.24 -25.13
C TYR A 259 5.56 29.61 -25.17
N MET A 260 4.56 29.82 -24.31
CA MET A 260 3.80 31.07 -24.28
C MET A 260 4.68 32.27 -23.91
N ASN A 261 5.58 32.08 -22.94
CA ASN A 261 6.39 33.16 -22.37
C ASN A 261 7.76 33.34 -23.04
N ALA A 262 8.22 32.41 -23.87
CA ALA A 262 9.52 32.54 -24.54
C ALA A 262 9.54 33.67 -25.58
N GLY A 263 10.65 34.42 -25.61
CA GLY A 263 10.92 35.53 -26.54
C GLY A 263 11.28 35.09 -27.97
N SER A 264 11.39 33.79 -28.22
CA SER A 264 11.83 33.24 -29.50
C SER A 264 10.88 33.57 -30.63
N LYS A 265 11.43 34.00 -31.76
CA LYS A 265 10.67 34.24 -33.01
C LYS A 265 10.22 32.94 -33.67
N PHE A 266 11.00 31.87 -33.52
CA PHE A 266 10.70 30.56 -34.09
C PHE A 266 10.35 29.59 -32.97
N LYS A 267 9.09 29.63 -32.54
CA LYS A 267 8.59 28.75 -31.48
C LYS A 267 7.47 27.86 -31.97
N TYR A 268 7.58 26.59 -31.61
CA TYR A 268 6.67 25.52 -32.00
C TYR A 268 6.27 24.68 -30.79
N LEU A 269 4.99 24.30 -30.72
CA LEU A 269 4.41 23.47 -29.68
C LEU A 269 3.83 22.20 -30.29
N ARG A 270 4.12 21.05 -29.71
CA ARG A 270 3.55 19.76 -30.12
C ARG A 270 3.00 19.06 -28.90
N PHE A 271 1.80 18.54 -29.00
CA PHE A 271 1.19 17.72 -27.95
C PHE A 271 1.14 16.27 -28.38
N ILE A 272 1.69 15.40 -27.54
CA ILE A 272 1.73 13.95 -27.71
C ILE A 272 0.95 13.24 -26.58
N THR A 273 0.82 11.94 -26.71
CA THR A 273 0.35 11.00 -25.67
C THR A 273 1.38 9.89 -25.49
N ASP A 274 1.02 8.79 -24.82
CA ASP A 274 1.85 7.64 -24.48
C ASP A 274 2.84 7.90 -23.31
N ARG A 275 3.58 6.86 -22.90
CA ARG A 275 4.60 6.89 -21.85
C ARG A 275 5.67 7.93 -22.18
N HIS A 276 6.26 8.54 -21.15
CA HIS A 276 7.19 9.68 -21.25
C HIS A 276 8.40 9.50 -22.19
N ASP A 277 8.92 8.29 -22.31
CA ASP A 277 10.15 7.93 -23.01
C ASP A 277 9.91 7.43 -24.45
N LEU A 278 8.88 6.63 -24.68
CA LEU A 278 8.69 5.91 -25.97
C LEU A 278 8.47 6.84 -27.18
N PRO A 279 7.63 7.88 -27.10
CA PRO A 279 7.43 8.82 -28.20
C PRO A 279 8.71 9.50 -28.65
N PHE A 280 9.69 9.70 -27.76
CA PHE A 280 10.97 10.34 -28.11
C PHE A 280 11.74 9.53 -29.16
N TYR A 281 11.61 8.21 -29.14
CA TYR A 281 12.26 7.28 -30.06
C TYR A 281 11.34 6.79 -31.18
N GLU A 282 10.08 7.24 -31.23
CA GLU A 282 9.18 6.87 -32.32
C GLU A 282 9.66 7.49 -33.64
N LYS A 283 9.74 6.70 -34.71
CA LYS A 283 10.30 7.11 -36.01
C LYS A 283 9.77 8.47 -36.51
N ARG A 284 8.47 8.74 -36.40
CA ARG A 284 7.87 10.03 -36.81
C ARG A 284 8.40 11.22 -35.99
N ASN A 285 8.65 10.98 -34.71
CA ASN A 285 9.09 11.98 -33.75
C ASN A 285 10.59 12.22 -33.84
N VAL A 286 11.38 11.17 -34.08
CA VAL A 286 12.80 11.32 -34.43
C VAL A 286 12.96 12.09 -35.73
N GLN A 287 12.10 11.87 -36.73
CA GLN A 287 12.09 12.68 -37.95
C GLN A 287 11.68 14.14 -37.70
N LEU A 288 10.71 14.39 -36.82
CA LEU A 288 10.35 15.73 -36.38
C LEU A 288 11.55 16.44 -35.74
N GLN A 289 12.19 15.81 -34.75
CA GLN A 289 13.38 16.32 -34.07
C GLN A 289 14.50 16.61 -35.07
N LYS A 290 14.79 15.65 -35.96
CA LYS A 290 15.83 15.76 -36.99
C LYS A 290 15.53 16.91 -37.95
N SER A 291 14.30 17.05 -38.43
CA SER A 291 13.93 18.13 -39.36
C SER A 291 14.13 19.52 -38.75
N PHE A 292 13.84 19.66 -37.46
CA PHE A 292 14.04 20.92 -36.73
C PHE A 292 15.53 21.21 -36.53
N LEU A 293 16.30 20.22 -36.08
CA LEU A 293 17.76 20.34 -35.96
C LEU A 293 18.41 20.61 -37.32
N ASP A 294 17.93 19.98 -38.39
CA ASP A 294 18.41 20.19 -39.76
C ASP A 294 18.19 21.65 -40.20
N ALA A 295 17.04 22.24 -39.93
CA ALA A 295 16.80 23.64 -40.27
C ALA A 295 17.77 24.60 -39.57
N PHE A 296 17.93 24.48 -38.24
CA PHE A 296 18.64 25.50 -37.45
C PHE A 296 20.13 25.23 -37.28
N LEU A 297 20.52 23.96 -37.20
CA LEU A 297 21.92 23.56 -37.19
C LEU A 297 22.44 23.44 -38.62
N LYS A 298 21.67 22.81 -39.52
CA LYS A 298 22.11 22.55 -40.91
C LYS A 298 21.90 23.67 -41.91
N GLY A 299 20.91 24.52 -41.69
CA GLY A 299 20.40 25.39 -42.75
C GLY A 299 19.65 24.61 -43.82
N ASP A 300 19.36 23.33 -43.56
CA ASP A 300 18.55 22.47 -44.43
C ASP A 300 17.11 22.51 -43.94
N ASP A 301 16.36 23.50 -44.44
CA ASP A 301 15.00 23.77 -44.01
C ASP A 301 13.96 23.22 -44.99
N ALA A 302 14.09 21.95 -45.37
CA ALA A 302 13.15 21.29 -46.28
C ALA A 302 11.69 21.31 -45.77
N ALA A 303 11.50 21.30 -44.45
CA ALA A 303 10.17 21.37 -43.84
C ALA A 303 9.60 22.80 -43.79
N GLY A 304 10.45 23.83 -43.81
CA GLY A 304 10.05 25.24 -43.79
C GLY A 304 9.80 25.82 -42.39
N TRP A 305 10.58 25.41 -41.40
CA TRP A 305 10.60 25.94 -40.03
C TRP A 305 11.01 27.41 -39.94
N THR A 306 11.74 27.94 -40.94
CA THR A 306 12.15 29.35 -40.99
C THR A 306 11.29 30.18 -41.93
N THR A 307 10.55 29.52 -42.82
CA THR A 307 9.74 30.14 -43.88
C THR A 307 8.25 30.26 -43.52
N GLY A 308 7.82 29.67 -42.40
CA GLY A 308 6.44 29.70 -41.93
C GLY A 308 5.54 28.61 -42.52
N ASN A 309 6.11 27.61 -43.20
CA ASN A 309 5.33 26.50 -43.78
C ASN A 309 4.95 25.44 -42.73
N VAL A 310 5.63 25.42 -41.58
CA VAL A 310 5.34 24.48 -40.49
C VAL A 310 4.35 25.14 -39.50
N PRO A 311 3.20 24.52 -39.21
CA PRO A 311 2.27 25.04 -38.23
C PRO A 311 2.91 25.20 -36.85
N HIS A 312 2.60 26.32 -36.17
CA HIS A 312 3.17 26.61 -34.86
C HIS A 312 2.74 25.62 -33.79
N VAL A 313 1.52 25.07 -33.87
CA VAL A 313 0.96 24.17 -32.85
C VAL A 313 0.44 22.88 -33.50
N GLY A 314 0.79 21.74 -32.92
CA GLY A 314 0.23 20.43 -33.30
C GLY A 314 -0.39 19.75 -32.08
N LEU A 315 -1.63 19.27 -32.22
CA LEU A 315 -2.44 18.70 -31.15
C LEU A 315 -2.75 17.24 -31.45
N THR A 316 -2.48 16.34 -30.50
CA THR A 316 -3.08 14.99 -30.48
C THR A 316 -4.46 15.08 -29.83
N LEU A 317 -5.52 14.69 -30.55
CA LEU A 317 -6.91 14.79 -30.07
C LEU A 317 -7.34 13.51 -29.34
N ARG A 318 -7.38 13.55 -28.00
CA ARG A 318 -7.78 12.39 -27.18
C ARG A 318 -9.27 12.11 -27.31
N ARG A 319 -9.63 11.03 -28.02
CA ARG A 319 -11.00 10.68 -28.42
C ARG A 319 -11.35 9.23 -28.06
N GLY A 320 -12.51 9.03 -27.47
CA GLY A 320 -13.03 7.69 -27.19
C GLY A 320 -12.28 6.98 -26.06
N ASN A 321 -12.61 5.70 -25.84
CA ASN A 321 -11.96 4.86 -24.84
C ASN A 321 -11.05 3.86 -25.55
N VAL A 322 -9.76 4.18 -25.61
CA VAL A 322 -8.73 3.35 -26.27
C VAL A 322 -7.87 2.59 -25.25
N GLY A 323 -8.24 2.67 -23.97
CA GLY A 323 -7.41 2.24 -22.85
C GLY A 323 -6.27 3.23 -22.53
N TYR A 324 -5.43 2.83 -21.59
CA TYR A 324 -4.19 3.51 -21.20
C TYR A 324 -3.02 2.52 -21.30
N ASN A 325 -1.79 3.04 -21.38
CA ASN A 325 -0.56 2.28 -21.63
C ASN A 325 -0.65 1.40 -22.89
N ASN A 326 -1.32 1.91 -23.92
CA ASN A 326 -1.55 1.20 -25.18
C ASN A 326 -1.18 2.08 -26.38
N ALA A 327 0.13 2.18 -26.64
CA ALA A 327 0.71 2.96 -27.72
C ALA A 327 0.05 2.69 -29.09
N GLU A 328 -0.27 1.43 -29.39
CA GLU A 328 -0.90 1.04 -30.65
C GLU A 328 -2.29 1.62 -30.78
N ALA A 329 -3.12 1.48 -29.74
CA ALA A 329 -4.47 2.04 -29.74
C ALA A 329 -4.44 3.57 -29.70
N GLU A 330 -3.52 4.21 -28.99
CA GLU A 330 -3.41 5.68 -28.95
C GLU A 330 -2.99 6.30 -30.29
N ARG A 331 -2.31 5.55 -31.18
CA ARG A 331 -1.98 6.04 -32.53
C ARG A 331 -3.21 6.40 -33.37
N GLN A 332 -4.39 5.91 -33.00
CA GLN A 332 -5.64 6.25 -33.69
C GLN A 332 -6.13 7.68 -33.39
N TYR A 333 -5.56 8.36 -32.38
CA TYR A 333 -5.90 9.74 -32.10
C TYR A 333 -5.55 10.65 -33.28
N GLU A 334 -6.54 11.44 -33.68
CA GLU A 334 -6.40 12.41 -34.76
C GLU A 334 -5.40 13.51 -34.39
N HIS A 335 -4.62 13.95 -35.37
CA HIS A 335 -3.72 15.09 -35.23
C HIS A 335 -4.36 16.34 -35.83
N ARG A 336 -4.34 17.45 -35.11
CA ARG A 336 -4.84 18.75 -35.58
C ARG A 336 -3.76 19.81 -35.45
N PHE A 337 -3.57 20.59 -36.51
CA PHE A 337 -2.64 21.72 -36.51
C PHE A 337 -3.37 23.05 -36.27
N GLU A 338 -2.69 23.97 -35.59
CA GLU A 338 -3.16 25.33 -35.30
C GLU A 338 -1.98 26.30 -35.44
N GLU A 339 -2.28 27.58 -35.71
CA GLU A 339 -1.25 28.62 -35.87
C GLU A 339 -0.85 29.29 -34.55
N GLU A 340 -1.61 29.09 -33.48
CA GLU A 340 -1.36 29.76 -32.21
C GLU A 340 -1.88 28.96 -31.01
N TRP A 341 -1.23 29.19 -29.86
CA TRP A 341 -1.68 28.72 -28.55
C TRP A 341 -1.68 29.88 -27.53
N PRO A 342 -2.75 30.05 -26.74
CA PRO A 342 -4.03 29.34 -26.83
C PRO A 342 -4.73 29.61 -28.18
N ILE A 343 -5.57 28.67 -28.61
CA ILE A 343 -6.24 28.78 -29.91
C ILE A 343 -7.15 30.01 -29.90
N SER A 344 -6.97 30.98 -30.81
CA SER A 344 -7.72 32.26 -30.78
C SER A 344 -9.22 32.12 -30.83
N ARG A 345 -9.74 31.16 -31.60
CA ARG A 345 -11.18 30.87 -31.71
C ARG A 345 -11.77 30.11 -30.51
N THR A 346 -11.01 29.92 -29.43
CA THR A 346 -11.50 29.25 -28.22
C THR A 346 -12.64 30.03 -27.61
N GLN A 347 -13.77 29.35 -27.39
CA GLN A 347 -14.93 29.91 -26.70
C GLN A 347 -14.95 29.43 -25.25
N TYR A 348 -14.46 30.26 -24.33
CA TYR A 348 -14.52 29.98 -22.90
C TYR A 348 -15.98 30.02 -22.43
N THR A 349 -16.57 28.84 -22.24
CA THR A 349 -17.96 28.65 -21.86
C THR A 349 -18.06 28.38 -20.37
N LYS A 350 -18.88 29.15 -19.65
CA LYS A 350 -19.12 28.96 -18.22
C LYS A 350 -20.09 27.79 -17.99
N TYR A 351 -19.67 26.88 -17.13
CA TYR A 351 -20.49 25.81 -16.57
C TYR A 351 -20.65 26.07 -15.07
N TYR A 352 -21.87 25.95 -14.56
CA TYR A 352 -22.18 26.29 -13.17
C TYR A 352 -22.41 25.03 -12.34
N LEU A 353 -21.87 25.00 -11.13
CA LEU A 353 -22.21 23.97 -10.15
C LEU A 353 -23.67 24.15 -9.71
N THR A 354 -24.46 23.09 -9.71
CA THR A 354 -25.84 23.11 -9.20
C THR A 354 -25.98 22.27 -7.93
N SER A 355 -27.00 22.59 -7.13
CA SER A 355 -27.39 21.80 -5.95
C SER A 355 -27.82 20.37 -6.28
N SER A 356 -28.10 20.08 -7.56
CA SER A 356 -28.38 18.74 -8.06
C SER A 356 -27.12 18.03 -8.58
N HIS A 357 -25.93 18.52 -8.23
CA HIS A 357 -24.62 17.97 -8.64
C HIS A 357 -24.41 17.95 -10.17
N GLY A 358 -25.01 18.90 -10.90
CA GLY A 358 -24.87 19.05 -12.36
C GLY A 358 -23.95 20.20 -12.77
N LEU A 359 -23.54 20.21 -14.05
CA LEU A 359 -22.73 21.26 -14.70
C LEU A 359 -23.42 21.80 -15.98
N PRO A 360 -24.60 22.46 -15.90
CA PRO A 360 -25.23 23.07 -17.07
C PRO A 360 -24.44 24.26 -17.61
N ALA A 361 -24.48 24.45 -18.93
CA ALA A 361 -23.97 25.65 -19.61
C ALA A 361 -24.98 26.80 -19.53
N GLN A 362 -24.50 28.04 -19.41
CA GLN A 362 -25.35 29.24 -19.25
C GLN A 362 -26.43 29.46 -20.33
N THR A 363 -26.25 28.87 -21.52
CA THR A 363 -27.14 29.08 -22.69
C THR A 363 -28.27 28.06 -22.81
N GLU A 364 -28.38 27.07 -21.94
CA GLU A 364 -29.47 26.10 -21.94
C GLU A 364 -30.39 26.36 -20.75
N ASN A 365 -31.67 26.66 -21.03
CA ASN A 365 -32.70 26.72 -20.00
C ASN A 365 -32.61 25.44 -19.14
N ILE A 366 -32.59 25.62 -17.82
CA ILE A 366 -32.28 24.59 -16.82
C ILE A 366 -33.32 23.47 -16.91
N THR A 367 -33.03 22.46 -17.72
CA THR A 367 -33.57 21.11 -17.60
C THR A 367 -32.43 20.19 -17.16
N ARG A 368 -32.73 19.35 -16.15
CA ARG A 368 -31.83 18.43 -15.46
C ARG A 368 -30.94 17.65 -16.43
N GLU A 369 -29.66 17.53 -16.04
CA GLU A 369 -28.58 16.85 -16.77
C GLU A 369 -28.31 17.44 -18.15
N SER A 370 -27.19 18.15 -18.31
CA SER A 370 -26.72 18.55 -19.64
C SER A 370 -26.26 17.30 -20.39
N THR A 371 -27.19 16.57 -21.00
CA THR A 371 -26.86 15.59 -22.03
C THR A 371 -26.22 16.37 -23.17
N ILE A 372 -24.97 16.06 -23.49
CA ILE A 372 -24.24 16.74 -24.54
C ILE A 372 -24.93 16.40 -25.87
N SER A 373 -25.70 17.33 -26.46
CA SER A 373 -26.49 17.07 -27.67
C SER A 373 -25.65 16.92 -28.95
N ARG A 374 -24.35 17.27 -28.90
CA ARG A 374 -23.40 17.23 -30.02
C ARG A 374 -21.97 17.04 -29.51
N GLU A 375 -21.10 16.38 -30.29
CA GLU A 375 -19.69 16.19 -29.93
C GLU A 375 -19.04 17.53 -29.51
N ARG A 376 -18.32 17.52 -28.37
CA ARG A 376 -17.62 18.70 -27.85
C ARG A 376 -16.11 18.45 -27.81
N LYS A 377 -15.34 19.43 -28.30
CA LYS A 377 -13.87 19.42 -28.23
C LYS A 377 -13.44 20.43 -27.17
N ILE A 378 -12.95 19.94 -26.04
CA ILE A 378 -12.38 20.79 -24.99
C ILE A 378 -10.88 20.86 -25.22
N THR A 379 -10.35 22.06 -25.37
CA THR A 379 -8.91 22.27 -25.58
C THR A 379 -8.52 23.61 -24.99
N GLY A 380 -7.39 23.65 -24.27
CA GLY A 380 -6.88 24.87 -23.65
C GLY A 380 -6.81 24.78 -22.13
N HIS A 381 -6.66 25.95 -21.50
CA HIS A 381 -6.64 26.11 -20.05
C HIS A 381 -8.06 26.10 -19.47
N ILE A 382 -8.20 25.58 -18.26
CA ILE A 382 -9.47 25.54 -17.53
C ILE A 382 -9.28 26.27 -16.20
N VAL A 383 -10.30 27.01 -15.77
CA VAL A 383 -10.35 27.66 -14.46
C VAL A 383 -11.61 27.22 -13.75
N VAL A 384 -11.47 26.89 -12.48
CA VAL A 384 -12.59 26.53 -11.61
C VAL A 384 -12.78 27.65 -10.60
N HIS A 385 -13.94 28.30 -10.67
CA HIS A 385 -14.35 29.36 -9.76
C HIS A 385 -15.12 28.75 -8.60
N LEU A 386 -14.62 28.89 -7.37
CA LEU A 386 -15.24 28.32 -6.16
C LEU A 386 -15.44 29.40 -5.09
N ASN A 387 -16.48 29.20 -4.28
CA ASN A 387 -16.62 29.87 -2.99
C ASN A 387 -16.41 28.83 -1.90
N VAL A 388 -15.40 29.02 -1.05
CA VAL A 388 -14.99 28.03 -0.04
C VAL A 388 -14.92 28.65 1.35
N SER A 389 -15.23 27.87 2.37
CA SER A 389 -15.15 28.27 3.79
C SER A 389 -14.79 27.07 4.65
N VAL A 390 -14.15 27.30 5.79
CA VAL A 390 -13.86 26.27 6.80
C VAL A 390 -14.64 26.54 8.08
N THR A 391 -15.10 25.50 8.77
CA THR A 391 -15.81 25.62 10.05
C THR A 391 -14.95 25.01 11.15
N ALA A 392 -14.85 25.67 12.31
CA ALA A 392 -14.15 25.13 13.47
C ALA A 392 -14.97 24.02 14.14
N LEU A 393 -14.35 22.88 14.43
CA LEU A 393 -15.01 21.71 15.02
C LEU A 393 -15.51 21.94 16.46
N ASP A 394 -14.87 22.84 17.21
CA ASP A 394 -15.13 23.04 18.64
C ASP A 394 -15.77 24.40 18.98
N GLY A 395 -16.29 25.14 17.99
CA GLY A 395 -16.82 26.49 18.21
C GLY A 395 -15.77 27.55 18.62
N SER A 396 -14.49 27.16 18.66
CA SER A 396 -13.35 28.05 18.83
C SER A 396 -13.28 29.07 17.68
N GLN A 397 -13.12 30.36 18.01
CA GLN A 397 -12.79 31.40 17.03
C GLN A 397 -11.30 31.38 16.62
N SER A 398 -10.51 30.38 17.05
CA SER A 398 -9.12 30.26 16.60
C SER A 398 -9.07 30.00 15.10
N THR A 399 -8.31 30.80 14.36
CA THR A 399 -8.06 30.65 12.92
C THR A 399 -7.57 29.22 12.60
N PRO A 400 -8.31 28.35 11.86
CA PRO A 400 -7.80 27.04 11.49
C PRO A 400 -6.90 27.11 10.24
N ALA A 401 -5.63 26.70 10.44
CA ALA A 401 -4.61 26.15 9.55
C ALA A 401 -4.48 26.60 8.07
N GLU A 402 -5.38 26.21 7.17
CA GLU A 402 -5.26 26.37 5.70
C GLU A 402 -6.50 25.72 5.01
N ILE A 403 -6.75 26.01 3.72
CA ILE A 403 -7.59 25.13 2.86
C ILE A 403 -6.75 24.78 1.63
N ASP A 404 -6.56 23.49 1.37
CA ASP A 404 -5.94 22.99 0.14
C ASP A 404 -7.03 22.42 -0.77
N LEU A 405 -7.04 22.84 -2.03
CA LEU A 405 -8.05 22.42 -3.01
C LEU A 405 -7.37 21.56 -4.09
N PHE A 406 -7.96 20.40 -4.34
CA PHE A 406 -7.57 19.44 -5.37
C PHE A 406 -8.71 19.29 -6.37
N ILE A 407 -8.46 19.65 -7.62
CA ILE A 407 -9.44 19.62 -8.70
C ILE A 407 -9.08 18.52 -9.67
N THR A 408 -10.05 17.68 -10.03
CA THR A 408 -9.88 16.66 -11.07
C THR A 408 -10.99 16.76 -12.10
N LEU A 409 -10.63 16.84 -13.38
CA LEU A 409 -11.58 16.71 -14.48
C LEU A 409 -11.52 15.29 -15.03
N ARG A 410 -12.64 14.60 -15.06
CA ARG A 410 -12.77 13.22 -15.49
C ARG A 410 -13.64 13.10 -16.73
N HIS A 411 -13.44 12.03 -17.51
CA HIS A 411 -14.23 11.70 -18.69
C HIS A 411 -14.87 10.34 -18.47
N LEU A 412 -16.20 10.27 -18.52
CA LEU A 412 -16.94 9.03 -18.40
C LEU A 412 -17.53 8.64 -19.75
N ASP A 413 -17.49 7.35 -20.06
CA ASP A 413 -18.17 6.79 -21.22
C ASP A 413 -19.70 6.71 -21.02
N ALA A 414 -20.39 6.16 -22.03
CA ALA A 414 -21.85 6.01 -22.01
C ALA A 414 -22.37 5.06 -20.92
N LEU A 415 -21.52 4.17 -20.40
CA LEU A 415 -21.83 3.24 -19.31
C LEU A 415 -21.47 3.83 -17.94
N GLY A 416 -20.96 5.07 -17.89
CA GLY A 416 -20.50 5.72 -16.67
C GLY A 416 -19.12 5.25 -16.19
N GLN A 417 -18.38 4.49 -17.01
CA GLN A 417 -17.01 4.08 -16.67
C GLN A 417 -16.03 5.20 -16.98
N GLU A 418 -15.02 5.38 -16.13
CA GLU A 418 -14.00 6.38 -16.37
C GLU A 418 -13.08 5.97 -17.52
N ILE A 419 -12.92 6.89 -18.48
CA ILE A 419 -11.95 6.80 -19.55
C ILE A 419 -10.63 7.39 -19.03
N PHE A 420 -9.68 6.49 -18.78
CA PHE A 420 -8.31 6.85 -18.42
C PHE A 420 -7.45 7.09 -19.66
N TYR A 421 -6.42 7.92 -19.49
CA TYR A 421 -5.38 8.17 -20.48
C TYR A 421 -4.03 7.69 -19.96
N THR A 422 -3.07 7.51 -20.85
CA THR A 422 -1.69 7.14 -20.46
C THR A 422 -1.00 8.30 -19.76
N GLY A 423 -0.55 8.07 -18.53
CA GLY A 423 0.28 8.95 -17.74
C GLY A 423 1.78 8.76 -18.01
N THR A 424 2.60 9.51 -17.27
CA THR A 424 4.05 9.63 -17.49
C THR A 424 4.76 8.27 -17.50
N VAL A 425 4.39 7.34 -16.63
CA VAL A 425 5.04 6.02 -16.52
C VAL A 425 4.19 4.88 -17.08
N GLY A 426 3.13 5.20 -17.82
CA GLY A 426 2.13 4.23 -18.27
C GLY A 426 0.98 4.03 -17.27
N ASP A 427 0.91 4.85 -16.22
CA ASP A 427 -0.15 4.85 -15.22
C ASP A 427 -1.46 5.43 -15.77
N PRO A 428 -2.64 5.01 -15.27
CA PRO A 428 -3.91 5.60 -15.70
C PRO A 428 -4.11 6.99 -15.09
N VAL A 429 -4.33 8.01 -15.93
CA VAL A 429 -4.58 9.38 -15.49
C VAL A 429 -5.93 9.93 -15.98
N PRO A 430 -6.56 10.86 -15.22
CA PRO A 430 -7.79 11.54 -15.66
C PRO A 430 -7.49 12.57 -16.78
N VAL A 431 -8.50 13.33 -17.21
CA VAL A 431 -8.35 14.32 -18.30
C VAL A 431 -7.31 15.39 -17.95
N THR A 432 -7.39 15.96 -16.76
CA THR A 432 -6.45 16.96 -16.22
C THR A 432 -6.75 17.22 -14.73
N LYS A 433 -5.87 17.97 -14.06
CA LYS A 433 -5.97 18.33 -12.64
C LYS A 433 -5.57 19.79 -12.37
N GLY A 434 -5.97 20.30 -11.22
CA GLY A 434 -5.64 21.64 -10.71
C GLY A 434 -5.51 21.67 -9.20
N TRP A 435 -4.81 22.68 -8.68
CA TRP A 435 -4.49 22.79 -7.26
C TRP A 435 -4.51 24.24 -6.79
N LEU A 436 -4.93 24.46 -5.55
CA LEU A 436 -4.76 25.76 -4.90
C LEU A 436 -4.73 25.64 -3.38
N ARG A 437 -3.68 26.20 -2.78
CA ARG A 437 -3.68 26.57 -1.37
C ARG A 437 -4.38 27.92 -1.20
N VAL A 438 -5.50 27.96 -0.49
CA VAL A 438 -6.40 29.12 -0.43
C VAL A 438 -5.74 30.34 0.22
N SER A 439 -4.82 30.18 1.16
CA SER A 439 -4.05 31.33 1.68
C SER A 439 -3.19 32.02 0.62
N LEU A 440 -2.89 31.33 -0.48
CA LEU A 440 -2.14 31.84 -1.62
C LEU A 440 -3.05 32.20 -2.79
N ARG A 441 -4.34 32.47 -2.54
CA ARG A 441 -5.35 32.78 -3.57
C ARG A 441 -5.10 34.07 -4.35
N LYS A 442 -4.30 34.99 -3.84
CA LYS A 442 -4.04 36.32 -4.42
C LYS A 442 -3.56 36.22 -5.88
N THR A 443 -4.35 36.79 -6.78
CA THR A 443 -4.00 36.96 -8.20
C THR A 443 -3.32 38.31 -8.42
N THR A 444 -2.53 38.41 -9.48
CA THR A 444 -1.92 39.68 -9.88
C THR A 444 -2.84 40.46 -10.81
N ASP A 445 -3.70 41.29 -10.22
CA ASP A 445 -4.58 42.16 -10.98
C ASP A 445 -3.71 43.21 -11.71
N ASN A 446 -3.82 43.28 -13.04
CA ASN A 446 -3.10 44.20 -13.96
C ASN A 446 -1.74 43.77 -14.55
N ARG A 447 -1.31 42.50 -14.46
CA ARG A 447 -0.12 42.00 -15.20
C ARG A 447 -0.51 41.26 -16.50
N PRO A 448 0.32 41.33 -17.57
CA PRO A 448 0.03 40.66 -18.84
C PRO A 448 -0.19 39.15 -18.75
N ARG A 449 0.42 38.48 -17.76
CA ARG A 449 0.34 37.02 -17.53
C ARG A 449 -0.99 36.56 -16.93
N HIS A 450 -1.68 37.40 -16.16
CA HIS A 450 -2.97 37.03 -15.60
C HIS A 450 -4.07 37.15 -16.67
N LYS A 451 -4.86 36.09 -16.84
CA LYS A 451 -6.04 36.06 -17.72
C LYS A 451 -7.24 35.47 -16.98
N PRO A 452 -8.49 35.84 -17.34
CA PRO A 452 -9.68 35.23 -16.72
C PRO A 452 -9.76 33.70 -16.85
N TRP A 453 -9.08 33.14 -17.87
CA TRP A 453 -8.99 31.71 -18.14
C TRP A 453 -7.63 31.10 -17.77
N HIS A 454 -6.74 31.89 -17.16
CA HIS A 454 -5.42 31.46 -16.70
C HIS A 454 -4.95 32.38 -15.54
N PRO A 455 -5.34 32.09 -14.30
CA PRO A 455 -5.04 32.94 -13.16
C PRO A 455 -3.56 32.85 -12.80
N HIS A 456 -2.83 33.96 -12.96
CA HIS A 456 -1.42 34.05 -12.57
C HIS A 456 -1.24 34.51 -11.12
N ARG A 457 -0.40 33.79 -10.37
CA ARG A 457 -0.06 34.02 -8.96
C ARG A 457 1.45 34.05 -8.78
N GLU A 458 1.96 34.94 -7.94
CA GLU A 458 3.41 35.06 -7.68
C GLU A 458 3.92 34.13 -6.59
N TYR A 459 3.05 33.72 -5.65
CA TYR A 459 3.36 32.85 -4.51
C TYR A 459 4.45 33.41 -3.58
N LEU A 460 4.42 34.73 -3.35
CA LEU A 460 5.35 35.41 -2.45
C LEU A 460 4.90 35.30 -0.99
N ALA A 461 5.82 35.43 -0.05
CA ALA A 461 5.47 35.50 1.38
C ALA A 461 4.50 36.67 1.67
N SER A 462 4.64 37.78 0.94
CA SER A 462 3.73 38.94 1.03
C SER A 462 2.36 38.74 0.39
N ASP A 463 2.12 37.61 -0.29
CA ASP A 463 0.85 37.31 -0.95
C ASP A 463 -0.12 36.51 -0.08
N ILE A 464 0.30 36.12 1.13
CA ILE A 464 -0.52 35.36 2.05
C ILE A 464 -1.75 36.19 2.45
N LEU A 465 -2.92 35.61 2.21
CA LEU A 465 -4.20 36.10 2.69
C LEU A 465 -4.77 35.10 3.69
N PRO A 466 -5.02 35.48 4.95
CA PRO A 466 -5.47 34.55 5.99
C PRO A 466 -6.79 33.86 5.62
N VAL A 467 -7.02 32.70 6.22
CA VAL A 467 -8.25 31.90 6.10
C VAL A 467 -8.86 31.79 7.49
N ASN A 468 -9.96 32.46 7.70
CA ASN A 468 -10.70 32.57 8.95
C ASN A 468 -11.90 31.60 8.93
N ALA A 469 -12.19 30.99 10.08
CA ALA A 469 -13.36 30.13 10.20
C ALA A 469 -14.66 30.92 9.96
N GLY A 470 -15.57 30.31 9.18
CA GLY A 470 -16.87 30.89 8.83
C GLY A 470 -16.84 31.97 7.74
N GLU A 471 -15.66 32.43 7.30
CA GLU A 471 -15.55 33.37 6.19
C GLU A 471 -15.57 32.63 4.84
N VAL A 472 -16.26 33.19 3.85
CA VAL A 472 -16.38 32.62 2.50
C VAL A 472 -15.40 33.33 1.56
N TYR A 473 -14.54 32.55 0.91
CA TYR A 473 -13.53 33.03 -0.03
C TYR A 473 -13.86 32.62 -1.46
N GLY A 474 -13.97 33.62 -2.33
CA GLY A 474 -13.96 33.41 -3.78
C GLY A 474 -12.54 33.09 -4.26
N VAL A 475 -12.37 31.99 -4.99
CA VAL A 475 -11.08 31.52 -5.49
C VAL A 475 -11.15 31.02 -6.92
N ASP A 476 -10.08 31.27 -7.68
CA ASP A 476 -9.88 30.82 -9.06
C ASP A 476 -8.79 29.75 -9.12
N VAL A 477 -9.17 28.48 -9.23
CA VAL A 477 -8.21 27.38 -9.28
C VAL A 477 -7.74 27.15 -10.72
N GLU A 478 -6.43 27.23 -10.95
CA GLU A 478 -5.80 26.87 -12.22
C GLU A 478 -5.91 25.35 -12.43
N VAL A 479 -6.51 24.94 -13.54
CA VAL A 479 -6.50 23.55 -14.01
C VAL A 479 -5.60 23.48 -15.25
N TRP A 480 -4.66 22.55 -15.25
CA TRP A 480 -3.62 22.46 -16.26
C TRP A 480 -4.22 22.26 -17.67
N PRO A 481 -3.53 22.78 -18.71
CA PRO A 481 -4.04 22.75 -20.08
C PRO A 481 -4.33 21.32 -20.53
N THR A 482 -5.40 21.14 -21.30
CA THR A 482 -5.85 19.81 -21.69
C THR A 482 -6.40 19.78 -23.11
N ASN A 483 -6.60 18.56 -23.61
CA ASN A 483 -7.41 18.27 -24.77
C ASN A 483 -8.26 17.01 -24.53
N VAL A 484 -9.55 17.05 -24.87
CA VAL A 484 -10.40 15.85 -24.94
C VAL A 484 -11.55 16.08 -25.95
N VAL A 485 -11.90 15.03 -26.68
CA VAL A 485 -13.09 14.97 -27.53
C VAL A 485 -14.16 14.12 -26.84
N VAL A 486 -15.26 14.77 -26.46
CA VAL A 486 -16.36 14.18 -25.69
C VAL A 486 -17.51 13.86 -26.62
N SER A 487 -17.86 12.58 -26.70
CA SER A 487 -19.03 12.08 -27.43
C SER A 487 -20.33 12.59 -26.82
N PRO A 488 -21.43 12.78 -27.60
CA PRO A 488 -22.74 13.16 -27.06
C PRO A 488 -23.25 12.31 -25.89
N VAL A 489 -22.92 11.02 -25.91
CA VAL A 489 -23.32 10.05 -24.88
C VAL A 489 -22.34 9.96 -23.70
N HIS A 490 -21.21 10.67 -23.77
CA HIS A 490 -20.21 10.71 -22.69
C HIS A 490 -20.44 11.91 -21.77
N ARG A 491 -19.83 11.87 -20.60
CA ARG A 491 -19.95 12.93 -19.59
C ARG A 491 -18.57 13.39 -19.10
N LEU A 492 -18.49 14.65 -18.72
CA LEU A 492 -17.36 15.16 -17.95
C LEU A 492 -17.79 15.37 -16.51
N VAL A 493 -16.91 15.02 -15.57
CA VAL A 493 -17.15 15.19 -14.14
C VAL A 493 -16.05 16.06 -13.55
N LEU A 494 -16.46 17.11 -12.85
CA LEU A 494 -15.57 17.95 -12.06
C LEU A 494 -15.61 17.45 -10.61
N GLU A 495 -14.48 16.99 -10.10
CA GLU A 495 -14.31 16.63 -8.70
C GLU A 495 -13.49 17.68 -7.95
N ILE A 496 -13.89 17.94 -6.71
CA ILE A 496 -13.27 18.92 -5.80
C ILE A 496 -13.02 18.20 -4.47
N HIS A 497 -11.79 18.23 -3.99
CA HIS A 497 -11.36 17.60 -2.74
C HIS A 497 -10.46 18.52 -1.92
N ASP A 498 -10.39 18.26 -0.62
CA ASP A 498 -9.50 18.88 0.36
C ASP A 498 -8.22 18.06 0.64
N TYR A 499 -8.10 16.88 0.04
CA TYR A 499 -6.91 16.01 0.09
C TYR A 499 -6.56 15.44 -1.30
N PRO A 500 -5.29 15.03 -1.53
CA PRO A 500 -4.90 14.38 -2.77
C PRO A 500 -5.45 12.94 -2.82
N LYS A 501 -6.18 12.59 -3.89
CA LYS A 501 -6.62 11.22 -4.14
C LYS A 501 -5.58 10.39 -4.92
N PRO A 502 -5.32 9.12 -4.53
CA PRO A 502 -4.51 8.20 -5.32
C PRO A 502 -5.20 7.80 -6.64
N TYR A 503 -4.41 7.52 -7.68
CA TYR A 503 -4.87 7.14 -9.03
C TYR A 503 -5.67 5.83 -9.09
N SER A 504 -5.60 4.99 -8.04
CA SER A 504 -6.29 3.70 -7.94
C SER A 504 -7.74 3.81 -7.46
N GLU A 505 -8.20 4.98 -6.98
CA GLU A 505 -9.62 5.21 -6.72
C GLU A 505 -10.32 5.69 -7.99
N THR A 506 -10.92 4.75 -8.73
CA THR A 506 -11.76 5.07 -9.88
C THR A 506 -12.92 5.99 -9.46
N ALA A 507 -13.30 6.93 -10.34
CA ALA A 507 -14.55 7.65 -10.17
C ALA A 507 -15.76 6.71 -10.16
N GLN A 508 -15.61 5.49 -10.69
CA GLN A 508 -16.63 4.44 -10.64
C GLN A 508 -16.94 3.99 -9.21
N THR A 509 -15.96 4.00 -8.30
CA THR A 509 -16.21 3.79 -6.86
C THR A 509 -17.09 4.90 -6.28
N ARG A 510 -17.09 6.12 -6.85
CA ARG A 510 -17.92 7.23 -6.37
C ARG A 510 -19.13 7.56 -7.23
N LEU A 511 -19.22 7.19 -8.50
CA LEU A 511 -20.39 7.40 -9.34
C LEU A 511 -21.39 6.26 -9.21
N ASN A 512 -20.93 5.04 -8.90
CA ASN A 512 -21.81 3.98 -8.40
C ASN A 512 -22.21 4.21 -6.93
N MET A 513 -21.47 5.05 -6.18
CA MET A 513 -21.84 5.51 -4.82
C MET A 513 -22.45 6.93 -4.79
N ALA A 514 -22.56 7.64 -5.91
CA ALA A 514 -23.17 8.98 -5.92
C ALA A 514 -24.68 8.90 -6.11
N SER A 515 -25.21 7.72 -6.43
CA SER A 515 -26.63 7.44 -6.23
C SER A 515 -26.93 6.82 -4.86
N PHE A 516 -25.92 6.32 -4.11
CA PHE A 516 -26.09 5.73 -2.78
C PHE A 516 -24.85 5.98 -1.93
N ASP A 517 -24.94 6.77 -0.86
CA ASP A 517 -23.84 6.83 0.11
C ASP A 517 -23.43 5.40 0.51
N LYS A 518 -22.16 5.20 0.83
CA LYS A 518 -21.61 3.90 1.23
C LYS A 518 -22.45 3.32 2.37
N ILE A 519 -23.11 2.19 2.12
CA ILE A 519 -23.87 1.44 3.14
C ILE A 519 -22.87 0.82 4.12
N ILE A 520 -22.89 1.29 5.37
CA ILE A 520 -22.02 0.76 6.42
C ILE A 520 -22.69 -0.45 7.08
N LEU A 521 -22.01 -1.59 7.05
CA LEU A 521 -22.42 -2.83 7.68
C LEU A 521 -21.67 -3.01 8.99
N LYS A 522 -22.38 -3.35 10.06
CA LYS A 522 -21.85 -3.56 11.41
C LYS A 522 -21.14 -4.90 11.56
N ARG A 523 -21.72 -5.98 11.01
CA ARG A 523 -21.21 -7.36 11.13
C ARG A 523 -21.90 -8.31 10.17
N LEU A 524 -21.21 -9.38 9.78
CA LEU A 524 -21.82 -10.59 9.22
C LEU A 524 -22.63 -11.27 10.34
N SER A 525 -23.88 -11.64 10.06
CA SER A 525 -24.78 -12.23 11.06
C SER A 525 -25.06 -13.69 10.77
N TYR A 526 -25.35 -14.06 9.51
CA TYR A 526 -25.69 -15.43 9.16
C TYR A 526 -25.39 -15.80 7.71
N VAL A 527 -25.36 -17.10 7.44
CA VAL A 527 -25.22 -17.69 6.10
C VAL A 527 -26.43 -18.54 5.72
N ILE A 528 -26.69 -18.70 4.42
CA ILE A 528 -27.90 -19.36 3.89
C ILE A 528 -27.50 -20.52 2.98
N TYR A 529 -27.89 -21.73 3.37
CA TYR A 529 -27.58 -22.97 2.66
C TYR A 529 -28.82 -23.81 2.37
N GLU A 530 -28.80 -24.50 1.24
CA GLU A 530 -29.76 -25.54 0.85
C GLU A 530 -29.09 -26.92 0.89
N HIS A 531 -29.77 -27.85 1.57
CA HIS A 531 -29.34 -29.21 1.80
C HIS A 531 -30.30 -30.19 1.12
N PRO A 532 -29.80 -31.20 0.38
CA PRO A 532 -30.64 -32.26 -0.20
C PRO A 532 -31.40 -33.09 0.84
N ASP A 533 -30.84 -33.22 2.05
CA ASP A 533 -31.47 -33.88 3.19
C ASP A 533 -31.23 -33.03 4.44
N ILE A 534 -32.20 -32.17 4.75
CA ILE A 534 -32.10 -31.26 5.89
C ILE A 534 -32.12 -32.02 7.23
N SER A 535 -32.72 -33.21 7.29
CA SER A 535 -32.78 -34.01 8.52
C SER A 535 -31.41 -34.56 8.88
N ARG A 536 -30.65 -35.00 7.88
CA ARG A 536 -29.25 -35.42 8.09
C ARG A 536 -28.32 -34.26 8.40
N PHE A 537 -28.59 -33.07 7.85
CA PHE A 537 -27.85 -31.88 8.24
C PHE A 537 -28.15 -31.46 9.67
N ASP A 538 -29.41 -31.54 10.11
CA ASP A 538 -29.81 -31.14 11.46
C ASP A 538 -29.08 -31.90 12.58
N GLN A 539 -28.87 -33.22 12.39
CA GLN A 539 -28.08 -34.00 13.33
C GLN A 539 -26.62 -33.53 13.37
N PHE A 540 -26.02 -33.28 12.21
CA PHE A 540 -24.66 -32.76 12.12
C PHE A 540 -24.54 -31.37 12.75
N ALA A 541 -25.46 -30.45 12.47
CA ALA A 541 -25.47 -29.11 13.01
C ALA A 541 -25.44 -29.12 14.55
N LYS A 542 -26.26 -29.98 15.17
CA LYS A 542 -26.30 -30.16 16.63
C LYS A 542 -24.98 -30.71 17.18
N ASP A 543 -24.41 -31.72 16.52
CA ASP A 543 -23.13 -32.28 16.95
C ASP A 543 -21.96 -31.31 16.71
N PHE A 544 -22.05 -30.43 15.70
CA PHE A 544 -21.08 -29.37 15.40
C PHE A 544 -21.09 -28.27 16.47
N GLY A 545 -22.20 -28.07 17.19
CA GLY A 545 -22.32 -27.07 18.24
C GLY A 545 -23.37 -25.99 17.96
N PHE A 546 -24.15 -26.13 16.88
CA PHE A 546 -25.29 -25.27 16.65
C PHE A 546 -26.50 -25.66 17.49
N GLU A 547 -27.21 -24.63 17.98
CA GLU A 547 -28.47 -24.81 18.67
C GLU A 547 -29.64 -24.40 17.76
N LEU A 548 -30.75 -25.13 17.83
CA LEU A 548 -31.97 -24.74 17.15
C LEU A 548 -32.48 -23.42 17.73
N SER A 549 -32.61 -22.40 16.87
CA SER A 549 -33.20 -21.11 17.22
C SER A 549 -34.69 -21.10 16.89
N TRP A 550 -35.04 -21.46 15.66
CA TRP A 550 -36.42 -21.43 15.16
C TRP A 550 -36.59 -22.26 13.89
N THR A 551 -37.81 -22.73 13.63
CA THR A 551 -38.19 -23.34 12.36
C THR A 551 -39.31 -22.52 11.75
N SER A 552 -39.12 -22.11 10.50
CA SER A 552 -40.12 -21.32 9.78
C SER A 552 -41.34 -22.16 9.38
N PRO A 553 -42.50 -21.54 9.11
CA PRO A 553 -43.67 -22.25 8.58
C PRO A 553 -43.42 -22.97 7.26
N LYS A 554 -42.38 -22.60 6.51
CA LYS A 554 -41.98 -23.24 5.25
C LYS A 554 -41.01 -24.41 5.43
N GLY A 555 -40.57 -24.68 6.66
CA GLY A 555 -39.63 -25.75 6.97
C GLY A 555 -38.16 -25.33 7.03
N ASP A 556 -37.81 -24.08 6.73
CA ASP A 556 -36.43 -23.57 6.91
C ASP A 556 -36.04 -23.62 8.40
N ILE A 557 -34.84 -24.11 8.70
CA ILE A 557 -34.32 -24.24 10.07
C ILE A 557 -33.26 -23.16 10.32
N PHE A 558 -33.41 -22.43 11.41
CA PHE A 558 -32.51 -21.37 11.85
C PHE A 558 -31.70 -21.86 13.04
N TYR A 559 -30.39 -21.90 12.88
CA TYR A 559 -29.44 -22.31 13.90
C TYR A 559 -28.69 -21.10 14.46
N ARG A 560 -28.29 -21.19 15.72
CA ARG A 560 -27.55 -20.14 16.43
C ARG A 560 -26.34 -20.72 17.16
N GLY A 561 -25.33 -19.87 17.37
CA GLY A 561 -24.23 -20.13 18.30
C GLY A 561 -24.49 -19.52 19.69
N TYR A 562 -23.40 -19.37 20.45
CA TYR A 562 -23.38 -18.76 21.78
C TYR A 562 -23.34 -17.23 21.78
N GLY A 563 -23.00 -16.61 20.63
CA GLY A 563 -22.87 -15.17 20.48
C GLY A 563 -24.18 -14.39 20.53
N ILE A 564 -24.08 -13.07 20.30
CA ILE A 564 -25.20 -12.12 20.35
C ILE A 564 -26.25 -12.36 19.26
N ASP A 565 -25.90 -13.10 18.20
CA ASP A 565 -26.82 -13.35 17.10
C ASP A 565 -28.01 -14.22 17.48
N PRO A 566 -29.23 -13.84 17.05
CA PRO A 566 -30.39 -14.70 17.20
C PRO A 566 -30.30 -15.98 16.37
N PHE A 567 -29.53 -15.97 15.27
CA PHE A 567 -29.15 -17.11 14.45
C PHE A 567 -27.94 -16.76 13.58
N CYS A 568 -27.12 -17.75 13.25
CA CYS A 568 -25.93 -17.62 12.40
C CYS A 568 -25.95 -18.53 11.15
N TYR A 569 -26.92 -19.43 11.04
CA TYR A 569 -27.04 -20.34 9.90
C TYR A 569 -28.51 -20.61 9.57
N ILE A 570 -28.88 -20.50 8.29
CA ILE A 570 -30.20 -20.86 7.78
C ILE A 570 -30.03 -22.08 6.87
N ALA A 571 -30.63 -23.21 7.27
CA ALA A 571 -30.70 -24.42 6.48
C ALA A 571 -32.07 -24.55 5.80
N ARG A 572 -32.07 -24.78 4.49
CA ARG A 572 -33.27 -25.00 3.67
C ARG A 572 -33.25 -26.39 3.04
N GLN A 573 -34.42 -26.98 2.84
CA GLN A 573 -34.55 -28.22 2.10
C GLN A 573 -34.47 -27.94 0.59
N ALA A 574 -33.53 -28.59 -0.10
CA ALA A 574 -33.43 -28.48 -1.56
C ALA A 574 -34.64 -29.18 -2.23
N PRO A 575 -35.13 -28.68 -3.37
CA PRO A 575 -36.15 -29.36 -4.16
C PRO A 575 -35.72 -30.77 -4.57
N GLU A 576 -36.68 -31.67 -4.72
CA GLU A 576 -36.41 -33.06 -5.10
C GLU A 576 -35.58 -33.14 -6.40
N GLY A 577 -34.48 -33.90 -6.36
CA GLY A 577 -33.55 -34.06 -7.48
C GLY A 577 -32.52 -32.93 -7.65
N GLN A 578 -32.55 -31.86 -6.83
CA GLN A 578 -31.54 -30.81 -6.84
C GLN A 578 -30.42 -31.08 -5.84
N GLY A 579 -29.20 -30.66 -6.20
CA GLY A 579 -28.03 -30.75 -5.33
C GLY A 579 -28.01 -29.65 -4.26
N LYS A 580 -27.00 -29.73 -3.39
CA LYS A 580 -26.74 -28.70 -2.38
C LYS A 580 -26.43 -27.34 -3.02
N LYS A 581 -26.82 -26.24 -2.37
CA LYS A 581 -26.57 -24.88 -2.89
C LYS A 581 -26.29 -23.89 -1.77
N PHE A 582 -25.28 -23.05 -1.95
CA PHE A 582 -25.09 -21.87 -1.12
C PHE A 582 -25.84 -20.70 -1.74
N HIS A 583 -26.67 -20.04 -0.93
CA HIS A 583 -27.48 -18.91 -1.39
C HIS A 583 -26.79 -17.59 -1.14
N GLY A 584 -26.11 -17.42 -0.01
CA GLY A 584 -25.49 -16.14 0.34
C GLY A 584 -25.48 -15.89 1.84
N ALA A 585 -25.46 -14.61 2.23
CA ALA A 585 -25.22 -14.18 3.60
C ALA A 585 -26.05 -12.96 4.01
N GLY A 586 -26.26 -12.81 5.32
CA GLY A 586 -26.96 -11.70 5.95
C GLY A 586 -26.05 -10.82 6.80
N PHE A 587 -26.17 -9.50 6.64
CA PHE A 587 -25.37 -8.50 7.34
C PHE A 587 -26.26 -7.53 8.13
N ILE A 588 -25.78 -7.07 9.28
CA ILE A 588 -26.48 -6.04 10.07
C ILE A 588 -26.05 -4.66 9.58
N ALA A 589 -26.99 -3.79 9.25
CA ALA A 589 -26.71 -2.39 8.94
C ALA A 589 -26.27 -1.62 10.21
N LYS A 590 -25.29 -0.72 10.09
CA LYS A 590 -24.82 0.10 11.21
C LYS A 590 -25.91 1.06 11.71
N SER A 591 -26.70 1.64 10.80
CA SER A 591 -27.77 2.58 11.12
C SER A 591 -29.04 2.35 10.29
N ALA A 592 -30.12 3.04 10.68
CA ALA A 592 -31.36 3.08 9.91
C ALA A 592 -31.15 3.67 8.50
N GLN A 593 -30.21 4.60 8.37
CA GLN A 593 -29.89 5.26 7.12
C GLN A 593 -29.18 4.29 6.16
N ASP A 594 -28.22 3.52 6.65
CA ASP A 594 -27.53 2.49 5.86
C ASP A 594 -28.53 1.45 5.33
N PHE A 595 -29.49 1.06 6.17
CA PHE A 595 -30.56 0.15 5.75
C PHE A 595 -31.48 0.76 4.68
N GLN A 596 -31.83 2.03 4.83
CA GLN A 596 -32.65 2.74 3.84
C GLN A 596 -31.92 2.80 2.49
N GLN A 597 -30.62 3.07 2.49
CA GLN A 597 -29.81 3.05 1.27
C GLN A 597 -29.74 1.66 0.65
N ALA A 598 -29.61 0.60 1.46
CA ALA A 598 -29.67 -0.76 0.97
C ALA A 598 -31.01 -1.10 0.29
N CYS A 599 -32.11 -0.52 0.77
CA CYS A 599 -33.45 -0.66 0.18
C CYS A 599 -33.59 0.00 -1.19
N GLU A 600 -32.72 0.96 -1.53
CA GLU A 600 -32.79 1.70 -2.78
C GLU A 600 -31.89 1.10 -3.87
N LEU A 601 -31.11 0.06 -3.55
CA LEU A 601 -30.26 -0.65 -4.51
C LEU A 601 -31.09 -1.28 -5.65
N PRO A 602 -30.58 -1.27 -6.91
CA PRO A 602 -31.25 -1.93 -8.02
C PRO A 602 -31.49 -3.43 -7.75
N GLY A 603 -32.74 -3.88 -7.87
CA GLY A 603 -33.12 -5.26 -7.59
C GLY A 603 -33.34 -5.57 -6.09
N ALA A 604 -33.30 -4.56 -5.22
CA ALA A 604 -33.63 -4.70 -3.81
C ALA A 604 -35.08 -5.16 -3.60
N ALA A 605 -35.24 -6.26 -2.87
CA ALA A 605 -36.53 -6.77 -2.42
C ALA A 605 -36.66 -6.54 -0.91
N VAL A 606 -37.45 -5.53 -0.53
CA VAL A 606 -37.72 -5.20 0.88
C VAL A 606 -38.76 -6.16 1.46
N ALA A 607 -38.46 -6.73 2.62
CA ALA A 607 -39.39 -7.57 3.37
C ALA A 607 -39.35 -7.24 4.86
N HIS A 608 -40.53 -7.23 5.47
CA HIS A 608 -40.63 -7.33 6.93
C HIS A 608 -40.43 -8.79 7.32
N VAL A 609 -39.39 -9.09 8.09
CA VAL A 609 -39.10 -10.45 8.55
C VAL A 609 -39.85 -10.78 9.83
N THR A 610 -41.15 -10.47 9.86
CA THR A 610 -42.04 -10.83 10.97
C THR A 610 -42.04 -12.34 11.15
N GLY A 611 -41.60 -12.80 12.33
CA GLY A 611 -41.53 -14.21 12.69
C GLY A 611 -40.13 -14.81 12.71
N ARG A 612 -39.10 -14.16 12.12
CA ARG A 612 -37.70 -14.59 12.34
C ARG A 612 -37.25 -14.20 13.76
N PRO A 613 -36.39 -14.99 14.42
CA PRO A 613 -35.80 -14.62 15.72
C PRO A 613 -35.10 -13.26 15.67
N GLY A 614 -35.31 -12.44 16.69
CA GLY A 614 -34.80 -11.07 16.77
C GLY A 614 -35.60 -10.03 15.97
N SER A 615 -36.55 -10.45 15.11
CA SER A 615 -37.34 -9.56 14.24
C SER A 615 -36.47 -8.60 13.41
N GLY A 616 -37.02 -7.47 12.97
CA GLY A 616 -36.30 -6.44 12.20
C GLY A 616 -36.87 -6.20 10.80
N LYS A 617 -36.24 -5.29 10.07
CA LYS A 617 -36.47 -5.03 8.66
C LYS A 617 -35.34 -5.66 7.86
N MET A 618 -35.65 -6.20 6.69
CA MET A 618 -34.67 -6.83 5.81
C MET A 618 -34.84 -6.35 4.38
N VAL A 619 -33.73 -6.19 3.67
CA VAL A 619 -33.70 -6.06 2.23
C VAL A 619 -32.77 -7.12 1.65
N SER A 620 -33.20 -7.79 0.60
CA SER A 620 -32.39 -8.76 -0.13
C SER A 620 -31.96 -8.17 -1.47
N VAL A 621 -30.67 -8.32 -1.80
CA VAL A 621 -30.09 -7.94 -3.10
C VAL A 621 -29.32 -9.14 -3.65
N THR A 622 -29.28 -9.31 -4.97
CA THR A 622 -28.49 -10.37 -5.61
C THR A 622 -27.20 -9.78 -6.18
N ASP A 623 -26.06 -10.37 -5.82
CA ASP A 623 -24.75 -9.97 -6.34
C ASP A 623 -24.57 -10.40 -7.81
N PRO A 624 -23.55 -9.90 -8.52
CA PRO A 624 -23.27 -10.29 -9.91
C PRO A 624 -22.99 -11.78 -10.13
N ASN A 625 -22.66 -12.54 -9.08
CA ASN A 625 -22.44 -14.00 -9.15
C ASN A 625 -23.71 -14.81 -8.85
N GLY A 626 -24.82 -14.15 -8.52
CA GLY A 626 -26.09 -14.80 -8.20
C GLY A 626 -26.26 -15.17 -6.72
N TYR A 627 -25.39 -14.70 -5.82
CA TYR A 627 -25.53 -14.86 -4.38
C TYR A 627 -26.40 -13.76 -3.78
N ILE A 628 -27.14 -14.11 -2.74
CA ILE A 628 -28.03 -13.22 -2.01
C ILE A 628 -27.24 -12.51 -0.91
N ILE A 629 -27.36 -11.20 -0.85
CA ILE A 629 -26.92 -10.36 0.27
C ILE A 629 -28.19 -9.83 0.95
N GLU A 630 -28.49 -10.34 2.15
CA GLU A 630 -29.54 -9.79 3.00
C GLU A 630 -28.92 -8.70 3.90
N VAL A 631 -29.50 -7.50 3.92
CA VAL A 631 -29.14 -6.43 4.88
C VAL A 631 -30.29 -6.28 5.86
N VAL A 632 -29.99 -6.31 7.16
CA VAL A 632 -30.97 -6.34 8.25
C VAL A 632 -30.78 -5.14 9.17
N TYR A 633 -31.88 -4.53 9.61
CA TYR A 633 -31.88 -3.44 10.59
C TYR A 633 -32.94 -3.61 11.67
N GLY A 634 -32.57 -3.27 12.91
CA GLY A 634 -33.45 -3.39 14.07
C GLY A 634 -33.69 -4.82 14.52
N GLN A 635 -32.78 -5.75 14.19
CA GLN A 635 -32.78 -7.09 14.78
C GLN A 635 -32.27 -7.00 16.22
N GLU A 636 -33.00 -7.57 17.17
CA GLU A 636 -32.64 -7.57 18.58
C GLU A 636 -31.53 -8.59 18.86
N ASP A 637 -30.44 -8.13 19.47
CA ASP A 637 -29.34 -8.97 19.95
C ASP A 637 -29.79 -9.82 21.15
N ARG A 638 -29.24 -11.03 21.27
CA ARG A 638 -29.47 -11.93 22.39
C ARG A 638 -28.53 -11.61 23.56
N PRO A 639 -28.98 -11.83 24.81
CA PRO A 639 -28.09 -11.80 25.96
C PRO A 639 -27.09 -12.94 25.87
N ILE A 640 -25.81 -12.62 26.05
CA ILE A 640 -24.70 -13.58 26.09
C ILE A 640 -24.33 -13.92 27.54
N PRO A 641 -23.88 -15.16 27.83
CA PRO A 641 -23.34 -15.50 29.13
C PRO A 641 -22.07 -14.68 29.45
N THR A 642 -21.97 -14.13 30.66
CA THR A 642 -20.89 -13.21 31.12
C THR A 642 -19.47 -13.78 31.10
N LYS A 643 -19.30 -15.06 30.74
CA LYS A 643 -18.03 -15.80 30.80
C LYS A 643 -17.48 -16.22 29.42
N ALA A 644 -18.12 -15.86 28.32
CA ALA A 644 -17.87 -16.48 27.01
C ALA A 644 -17.54 -15.47 25.90
N ILE A 645 -16.65 -14.51 26.15
CA ILE A 645 -16.19 -13.60 25.10
C ILE A 645 -14.67 -13.72 24.95
N SER A 646 -14.26 -14.44 23.91
CA SER A 646 -13.06 -14.11 23.13
C SER A 646 -13.21 -12.66 22.67
N ASN A 647 -12.35 -11.76 23.17
CA ASN A 647 -11.67 -10.71 22.38
C ASN A 647 -11.03 -9.58 23.19
N LEU A 648 -11.17 -9.53 24.52
CA LEU A 648 -10.45 -8.55 25.35
C LEU A 648 -10.10 -9.16 26.71
N TYR A 649 -8.81 -9.30 27.02
CA TYR A 649 -8.33 -9.45 28.40
C TYR A 649 -7.80 -8.08 28.84
N ASP A 650 -8.36 -7.51 29.91
CA ASP A 650 -8.04 -6.16 30.42
C ASP A 650 -8.21 -5.02 29.39
N GLY A 651 -9.16 -5.14 28.46
CA GLY A 651 -9.45 -4.08 27.49
C GLY A 651 -8.39 -3.92 26.38
N LEU A 652 -7.47 -4.89 26.26
CA LEU A 652 -6.50 -4.97 25.17
C LEU A 652 -6.91 -6.06 24.17
N PRO A 653 -6.77 -5.81 22.84
CA PRO A 653 -6.98 -6.84 21.84
C PRO A 653 -6.04 -8.03 22.12
N ASN A 654 -6.51 -9.24 21.86
CA ASN A 654 -5.67 -10.44 21.88
C ASN A 654 -4.69 -10.37 20.69
N THR A 655 -3.66 -9.52 20.78
CA THR A 655 -2.57 -9.48 19.81
C THR A 655 -1.74 -10.74 20.03
N ASN A 656 -1.75 -11.64 19.05
CA ASN A 656 -1.04 -12.90 19.09
C ASN A 656 0.37 -12.77 19.71
N GLY A 657 0.55 -13.37 20.89
CA GLY A 657 1.86 -13.58 21.53
C GLY A 657 2.57 -14.86 21.09
N ALA A 658 2.03 -15.56 20.08
CA ALA A 658 2.60 -16.79 19.53
C ALA A 658 3.09 -16.57 18.08
N ILE A 659 4.37 -16.20 17.98
CA ILE A 659 5.20 -16.17 16.76
C ILE A 659 4.81 -15.02 15.82
N GLU A 660 5.71 -14.05 15.60
CA GLU A 660 5.56 -12.97 14.60
C GLU A 660 5.30 -13.54 13.19
N LYS A 661 4.03 -13.80 12.86
CA LYS A 661 3.61 -14.17 11.51
C LYS A 661 2.98 -12.95 10.86
N LYS A 662 3.60 -12.45 9.79
CA LYS A 662 3.06 -11.34 9.01
C LYS A 662 1.78 -11.80 8.29
N ARG A 663 0.66 -11.16 8.63
CA ARG A 663 -0.63 -11.24 7.95
C ARG A 663 -0.50 -10.88 6.46
N LYS A 664 -1.31 -11.52 5.62
CA LYS A 664 -1.36 -11.27 4.17
C LYS A 664 -2.80 -10.94 3.75
N ASP A 665 -3.05 -9.70 3.35
CA ASP A 665 -4.39 -9.21 3.01
C ASP A 665 -4.74 -9.40 1.53
N ILE A 666 -3.74 -9.30 0.66
CA ILE A 666 -3.89 -9.51 -0.79
C ILE A 666 -2.75 -10.41 -1.29
N VAL A 667 -3.07 -11.40 -2.11
CA VAL A 667 -2.08 -12.28 -2.77
C VAL A 667 -2.12 -12.08 -4.26
N GLY A 668 -1.08 -11.45 -4.81
CA GLY A 668 -0.89 -11.27 -6.24
C GLY A 668 -0.27 -12.48 -6.93
N LYS A 669 -0.50 -12.61 -8.24
CA LYS A 669 -0.04 -13.73 -9.07
C LYS A 669 1.49 -13.81 -9.27
N GLY A 670 2.21 -12.71 -9.04
CA GLY A 670 3.68 -12.69 -9.09
C GLY A 670 4.32 -12.68 -10.48
N ASP A 671 3.51 -12.52 -11.52
CA ASP A 671 3.93 -12.42 -12.93
C ASP A 671 4.00 -10.96 -13.43
N GLY A 672 3.99 -9.99 -12.50
CA GLY A 672 3.92 -8.57 -12.82
C GLY A 672 2.51 -8.06 -13.16
N SER A 673 1.49 -8.93 -13.23
CA SER A 673 0.10 -8.51 -13.42
C SER A 673 -0.50 -7.94 -12.13
N SER A 674 -1.48 -7.04 -12.26
CA SER A 674 -2.31 -6.54 -11.16
C SER A 674 -3.37 -7.56 -10.71
N THR A 675 -3.26 -8.82 -11.14
CA THR A 675 -4.27 -9.84 -10.85
C THR A 675 -4.11 -10.37 -9.43
N ASP A 676 -5.17 -10.21 -8.64
CA ASP A 676 -5.26 -10.77 -7.30
C ASP A 676 -5.75 -12.22 -7.39
N LEU A 677 -4.98 -13.15 -6.80
CA LEU A 677 -5.37 -14.55 -6.66
C LEU A 677 -6.25 -14.76 -5.43
N MET A 678 -6.08 -13.93 -4.41
CA MET A 678 -6.86 -14.00 -3.17
C MET A 678 -6.89 -12.64 -2.46
N SER A 679 -8.05 -12.28 -1.92
CA SER A 679 -8.25 -11.00 -1.23
C SER A 679 -9.19 -11.18 -0.02
N PHE A 680 -8.72 -10.74 1.15
CA PHE A 680 -9.45 -10.77 2.41
C PHE A 680 -10.17 -9.43 2.61
N TYR A 681 -11.48 -9.47 2.88
CA TYR A 681 -12.32 -8.28 3.05
C TYR A 681 -12.92 -8.23 4.45
N HIS A 682 -12.65 -7.14 5.16
CA HIS A 682 -13.26 -6.76 6.43
C HIS A 682 -14.32 -5.66 6.23
N LEU A 683 -15.12 -5.42 7.28
CA LEU A 683 -16.09 -4.34 7.29
C LEU A 683 -15.41 -3.03 7.72
N ASP A 684 -15.61 -1.97 6.96
CA ASP A 684 -15.04 -0.66 7.29
C ASP A 684 -15.90 0.06 8.34
N LEU A 685 -15.48 -0.04 9.60
CA LEU A 685 -16.07 0.68 10.74
C LEU A 685 -15.16 1.82 11.25
N GLY A 686 -14.18 2.28 10.46
CA GLY A 686 -13.22 3.30 10.87
C GLY A 686 -12.28 2.82 11.98
N ALA A 687 -12.21 3.56 13.09
CA ALA A 687 -11.36 3.24 14.23
C ALA A 687 -11.81 2.01 15.05
N GLU A 688 -13.05 1.53 14.87
CA GLU A 688 -13.55 0.33 15.57
C GLU A 688 -12.84 -0.93 15.05
N TYR A 689 -12.30 -1.74 15.97
CA TYR A 689 -11.73 -3.03 15.61
C TYR A 689 -12.81 -4.00 15.12
N VAL A 690 -12.57 -4.61 13.97
CA VAL A 690 -13.40 -5.63 13.33
C VAL A 690 -12.59 -6.89 13.05
N ASP A 691 -13.26 -8.01 12.81
CA ASP A 691 -12.62 -9.23 12.32
C ASP A 691 -11.77 -8.93 11.08
N HIS A 692 -10.57 -9.51 11.01
CA HIS A 692 -9.63 -9.34 9.90
C HIS A 692 -10.28 -9.58 8.53
N HIS A 693 -11.23 -10.50 8.45
CA HIS A 693 -12.09 -10.63 7.29
C HIS A 693 -13.42 -11.28 7.66
N CYS A 694 -14.48 -10.84 6.99
CA CYS A 694 -15.76 -11.55 6.95
C CYS A 694 -16.03 -12.20 5.59
N LEU A 695 -15.25 -11.85 4.56
CA LEU A 695 -15.33 -12.43 3.21
C LEU A 695 -13.92 -12.67 2.65
N LEU A 696 -13.76 -13.83 2.00
CA LEU A 696 -12.57 -14.19 1.26
C LEU A 696 -12.94 -14.47 -0.19
N PHE A 697 -12.30 -13.76 -1.13
CA PHE A 697 -12.41 -14.07 -2.55
C PHE A 697 -11.12 -14.71 -3.02
N ALA A 698 -11.23 -15.81 -3.76
CA ALA A 698 -10.09 -16.52 -4.30
C ALA A 698 -10.35 -16.95 -5.76
N ALA A 699 -9.33 -16.81 -6.60
CA ALA A 699 -9.39 -17.19 -8.01
C ALA A 699 -9.43 -18.72 -8.16
N HIS A 700 -10.32 -19.22 -9.03
CA HIS A 700 -10.37 -20.64 -9.36
C HIS A 700 -9.07 -21.10 -10.05
N GLY A 701 -8.59 -22.30 -9.68
CA GLY A 701 -7.50 -22.97 -10.41
C GLY A 701 -7.87 -23.23 -11.88
N LYS A 702 -6.86 -23.51 -12.73
CA LYS A 702 -6.92 -23.59 -14.21
C LYS A 702 -8.09 -24.37 -14.86
N ASN A 703 -8.83 -25.18 -14.09
CA ASN A 703 -9.91 -26.05 -14.56
C ASN A 703 -11.31 -25.72 -13.97
N GLY A 704 -11.46 -24.70 -13.11
CA GLY A 704 -12.75 -24.34 -12.52
C GLY A 704 -13.61 -23.53 -13.49
N LYS A 705 -14.82 -23.99 -13.81
CA LYS A 705 -15.85 -23.19 -14.48
C LYS A 705 -16.89 -22.74 -13.45
N GLY A 706 -17.07 -21.42 -13.30
CA GLY A 706 -18.10 -20.82 -12.45
C GLY A 706 -17.60 -20.31 -11.09
N THR A 707 -18.53 -19.83 -10.26
CA THR A 707 -18.30 -19.33 -8.90
C THR A 707 -18.92 -20.29 -7.88
N SER A 708 -18.22 -20.59 -6.78
CA SER A 708 -18.72 -21.47 -5.71
C SER A 708 -18.21 -21.03 -4.34
N VAL A 709 -18.98 -21.32 -3.28
CA VAL A 709 -18.49 -21.14 -1.90
C VAL A 709 -17.48 -22.22 -1.55
N HIS A 710 -16.37 -21.83 -0.91
CA HIS A 710 -15.42 -22.80 -0.37
C HIS A 710 -15.91 -23.37 0.96
N HIS A 711 -16.18 -22.50 1.94
CA HIS A 711 -16.63 -22.85 3.30
C HIS A 711 -17.23 -21.63 4.01
N SER A 712 -17.87 -21.86 5.16
CA SER A 712 -18.19 -20.85 6.17
C SER A 712 -17.52 -21.22 7.50
N SER A 713 -17.08 -20.23 8.26
CA SER A 713 -16.28 -20.41 9.47
C SER A 713 -17.02 -19.86 10.69
N PHE A 714 -16.92 -20.58 11.82
CA PHE A 714 -17.63 -20.28 13.05
C PHE A 714 -16.64 -20.26 14.21
N GLU A 715 -16.60 -19.14 14.94
CA GLU A 715 -15.64 -18.96 16.03
C GLU A 715 -15.99 -19.86 17.21
N VAL A 716 -14.96 -20.48 17.79
CA VAL A 716 -15.00 -21.14 19.09
C VAL A 716 -14.08 -20.41 20.06
N ASN A 717 -14.32 -20.60 21.36
CA ASN A 717 -13.77 -19.72 22.39
C ASN A 717 -12.24 -19.71 22.45
N ASP A 718 -11.61 -20.86 22.19
CA ASP A 718 -10.18 -21.09 22.34
C ASP A 718 -9.75 -22.40 21.66
N LEU A 719 -8.44 -22.64 21.61
CA LEU A 719 -7.85 -23.86 21.07
C LEU A 719 -8.37 -25.13 21.75
N ASP A 720 -8.60 -25.10 23.06
CA ASP A 720 -9.09 -26.26 23.80
C ASP A 720 -10.50 -26.63 23.36
N THR A 721 -11.38 -25.63 23.21
CA THR A 721 -12.73 -25.81 22.65
C THR A 721 -12.66 -26.40 21.25
N GLN A 722 -11.71 -25.94 20.43
CA GLN A 722 -11.49 -26.48 19.09
C GLN A 722 -11.04 -27.94 19.11
N MET A 723 -10.09 -28.32 19.97
CA MET A 723 -9.61 -29.69 20.11
C MET A 723 -10.69 -30.63 20.68
N MET A 724 -11.48 -30.15 21.65
CA MET A 724 -12.63 -30.86 22.20
C MET A 724 -13.70 -31.10 21.12
N GLY A 725 -14.04 -30.06 20.35
CA GLY A 725 -14.95 -30.15 19.22
C GLY A 725 -14.45 -31.14 18.16
N HIS A 726 -13.15 -31.10 17.86
CA HIS A 726 -12.52 -32.01 16.91
C HIS A 726 -12.67 -33.48 17.33
N ARG A 727 -12.33 -33.79 18.59
CA ARG A 727 -12.46 -35.13 19.15
C ARG A 727 -13.92 -35.59 19.16
N TRP A 728 -14.82 -34.72 19.61
CA TRP A 728 -16.26 -35.00 19.66
C TRP A 728 -16.82 -35.38 18.28
N LEU A 729 -16.54 -34.58 17.24
CA LEU A 729 -16.99 -34.85 15.88
C LEU A 729 -16.35 -36.11 15.28
N SER A 730 -15.07 -36.37 15.61
CA SER A 730 -14.36 -37.60 15.23
C SER A 730 -15.00 -38.85 15.83
N GLU A 731 -15.32 -38.84 17.13
CA GLU A 731 -15.96 -39.95 17.84
C GLU A 731 -17.37 -40.25 17.30
N LYS A 732 -18.06 -39.22 16.77
CA LYS A 732 -19.34 -39.35 16.06
C LYS A 732 -19.22 -39.91 14.64
N GLY A 733 -17.99 -40.07 14.13
CA GLY A 733 -17.70 -40.61 12.81
C GLY A 733 -17.89 -39.61 11.67
N TYR A 734 -17.92 -38.30 11.94
CA TYR A 734 -17.91 -37.30 10.89
C TYR A 734 -16.56 -37.25 10.19
N LYS A 735 -16.52 -36.71 8.97
CA LYS A 735 -15.32 -36.70 8.14
C LYS A 735 -14.62 -35.35 8.24
N ALA A 736 -13.45 -35.34 8.86
CA ALA A 736 -12.52 -34.22 8.77
C ALA A 736 -12.09 -34.03 7.30
N LYS A 737 -12.11 -32.79 6.81
CA LYS A 737 -11.54 -32.43 5.50
C LYS A 737 -10.02 -32.34 5.60
N TRP A 738 -9.55 -31.66 6.65
CA TRP A 738 -8.14 -31.49 7.00
C TRP A 738 -7.87 -31.71 8.50
N GLY A 739 -8.85 -31.48 9.37
CA GLY A 739 -8.67 -31.52 10.83
C GLY A 739 -8.07 -30.21 11.38
N VAL A 740 -7.57 -30.25 12.61
CA VAL A 740 -7.03 -29.05 13.27
C VAL A 740 -5.70 -28.62 12.66
N GLY A 741 -5.56 -27.33 12.33
CA GLY A 741 -4.34 -26.77 11.75
C GLY A 741 -4.24 -25.26 11.94
N ARG A 742 -3.17 -24.64 11.41
CA ARG A 742 -2.98 -23.19 11.46
C ARG A 742 -2.90 -22.60 10.06
N HIS A 743 -3.58 -21.49 9.83
CA HIS A 743 -3.60 -20.84 8.52
C HIS A 743 -2.22 -20.32 8.11
N VAL A 744 -1.88 -20.48 6.81
CA VAL A 744 -0.61 -19.95 6.25
C VAL A 744 -0.63 -18.42 6.12
N MET A 745 -1.82 -17.84 6.05
CA MET A 745 -2.05 -16.46 5.60
C MET A 745 -2.46 -15.49 6.73
N GLY A 746 -2.91 -16.03 7.87
CA GLY A 746 -3.29 -15.31 9.08
C GLY A 746 -2.92 -16.11 10.32
N SER A 747 -3.21 -15.57 11.51
CA SER A 747 -2.86 -16.22 12.78
C SER A 747 -3.80 -17.36 13.19
N GLN A 748 -5.04 -17.35 12.67
CA GLN A 748 -6.14 -18.22 13.09
C GLN A 748 -5.82 -19.72 13.02
N ILE A 749 -6.28 -20.42 14.05
CA ILE A 749 -6.28 -21.88 14.15
C ILE A 749 -7.61 -22.37 13.60
N PHE A 750 -7.61 -23.36 12.73
CA PHE A 750 -8.81 -23.89 12.07
C PHE A 750 -9.06 -25.36 12.38
N ASP A 751 -10.28 -25.82 12.20
CA ASP A 751 -10.66 -27.24 12.13
C ASP A 751 -11.75 -27.46 11.07
N TYR A 752 -11.36 -28.06 9.94
CA TYR A 752 -12.24 -28.22 8.78
C TYR A 752 -12.98 -29.56 8.74
N TRP A 753 -14.30 -29.47 8.62
CA TRP A 753 -15.23 -30.60 8.54
C TRP A 753 -15.99 -30.63 7.22
N ILE A 754 -16.31 -31.83 6.76
CA ILE A 754 -17.26 -32.06 5.66
C ILE A 754 -18.61 -32.38 6.29
N ASP A 755 -19.63 -31.55 6.05
CA ASP A 755 -20.98 -31.80 6.53
C ASP A 755 -21.61 -33.01 5.83
N THR A 756 -22.80 -33.43 6.28
CA THR A 756 -23.50 -34.61 5.75
C THR A 756 -23.97 -34.46 4.31
N THR A 757 -23.92 -33.25 3.75
CA THR A 757 -24.23 -32.94 2.34
C THR A 757 -22.98 -32.65 1.49
N GLY A 758 -21.81 -32.61 2.13
CA GLY A 758 -20.51 -32.39 1.51
C GLY A 758 -20.07 -30.93 1.46
N PHE A 759 -20.74 -29.97 2.11
CA PHE A 759 -20.17 -28.63 2.29
C PHE A 759 -18.98 -28.70 3.25
N VAL A 760 -18.04 -27.78 3.08
CA VAL A 760 -16.95 -27.60 4.04
C VAL A 760 -17.37 -26.53 5.04
N ILE A 761 -17.18 -26.82 6.33
CA ILE A 761 -17.46 -25.91 7.45
C ILE A 761 -16.26 -25.92 8.39
N GLU A 762 -16.01 -24.79 9.06
CA GLU A 762 -14.81 -24.59 9.88
C GLU A 762 -15.19 -24.14 11.29
N HIS A 763 -14.58 -24.76 12.31
CA HIS A 763 -14.35 -24.10 13.59
C HIS A 763 -13.05 -23.32 13.54
N TYR A 764 -13.02 -22.11 14.08
CA TYR A 764 -11.77 -21.36 14.21
C TYR A 764 -11.63 -20.68 15.57
N ALA A 765 -10.39 -20.42 15.98
CA ALA A 765 -10.03 -19.64 17.15
C ALA A 765 -8.83 -18.72 16.85
N ASP A 766 -8.58 -17.73 17.70
CA ASP A 766 -7.49 -16.75 17.59
C ASP A 766 -7.51 -15.90 16.29
N GLY A 767 -8.70 -15.40 15.95
CA GLY A 767 -8.91 -14.48 14.85
C GLY A 767 -8.18 -13.14 15.05
N ASP A 768 -7.55 -12.63 14.01
CA ASP A 768 -6.97 -11.28 14.00
C ASP A 768 -8.10 -10.23 13.93
N VAL A 769 -7.91 -9.09 14.61
CA VAL A 769 -8.76 -7.90 14.43
C VAL A 769 -7.99 -6.75 13.77
N VAL A 770 -8.68 -5.91 13.01
CA VAL A 770 -8.12 -4.78 12.26
C VAL A 770 -9.03 -3.55 12.31
N ASN A 771 -8.48 -2.37 12.02
CA ASN A 771 -9.21 -1.11 11.89
C ASN A 771 -8.54 -0.23 10.81
N GLU A 772 -8.98 1.02 10.63
CA GLU A 772 -8.45 1.93 9.59
C GLU A 772 -6.96 2.30 9.75
N ASP A 773 -6.40 2.17 10.95
CA ASP A 773 -5.01 2.49 11.24
C ASP A 773 -4.04 1.38 10.80
N ILE A 774 -4.56 0.20 10.46
CA ILE A 774 -3.77 -0.98 10.10
C ILE A 774 -3.62 -1.06 8.57
N PRO A 775 -2.41 -0.91 8.02
CA PRO A 775 -2.21 -0.87 6.57
C PRO A 775 -2.43 -2.25 5.93
N THR A 776 -3.02 -2.25 4.74
CA THR A 776 -3.18 -3.45 3.91
C THR A 776 -1.84 -3.98 3.40
N VAL A 777 -1.57 -5.26 3.66
CA VAL A 777 -0.35 -5.98 3.25
C VAL A 777 -0.59 -6.78 1.97
N ARG A 778 0.09 -6.39 0.89
CA ARG A 778 0.11 -7.13 -0.37
C ARG A 778 1.30 -8.08 -0.44
N SER A 779 1.04 -9.35 -0.71
CA SER A 779 2.01 -10.42 -0.87
C SER A 779 1.95 -11.01 -2.28
N VAL A 780 3.00 -11.74 -2.67
CA VAL A 780 3.08 -12.43 -3.97
C VAL A 780 3.04 -13.94 -3.76
N ALA A 781 2.28 -14.66 -4.58
CA ALA A 781 2.25 -16.13 -4.56
C ALA A 781 3.62 -16.72 -4.93
N LYS A 782 4.04 -17.77 -4.21
CA LYS A 782 5.30 -18.48 -4.52
C LYS A 782 5.16 -19.27 -5.85
N PRO A 783 6.24 -19.40 -6.65
CA PRO A 783 6.22 -20.24 -7.85
C PRO A 783 5.87 -21.70 -7.51
N GLY A 784 4.87 -22.26 -8.19
CA GLY A 784 4.47 -23.67 -8.02
C GLY A 784 3.25 -23.92 -7.13
N MET A 785 2.66 -22.89 -6.51
CA MET A 785 1.43 -23.02 -5.73
C MET A 785 0.27 -23.52 -6.62
N LYS A 786 -0.20 -24.76 -6.39
CA LYS A 786 -1.24 -25.41 -7.23
C LYS A 786 -2.64 -24.85 -6.99
N SER A 787 -2.88 -24.26 -5.82
CA SER A 787 -4.07 -23.50 -5.46
C SER A 787 -3.76 -22.54 -4.31
N PRO A 788 -4.23 -21.29 -4.33
CA PRO A 788 -4.09 -20.36 -3.20
C PRO A 788 -4.86 -20.80 -1.94
N LEU A 789 -5.82 -21.73 -2.09
CA LEU A 789 -6.66 -22.28 -1.00
C LEU A 789 -6.24 -23.69 -0.55
N VAL A 790 -5.25 -24.30 -1.23
CA VAL A 790 -4.73 -25.61 -0.82
C VAL A 790 -3.39 -25.37 -0.13
N PRO A 791 -3.25 -25.70 1.16
CA PRO A 791 -1.94 -25.75 1.77
C PRO A 791 -1.19 -26.94 1.16
N ASP A 792 -0.37 -26.70 0.14
CA ASP A 792 0.73 -27.62 -0.18
C ASP A 792 1.89 -27.45 0.85
N GLU A 793 1.76 -26.50 1.79
CA GLU A 793 2.66 -26.22 2.90
C GLU A 793 1.81 -25.89 4.15
N LEU A 794 1.32 -26.91 4.87
CA LEU A 794 1.07 -26.75 6.31
C LEU A 794 2.45 -26.72 6.99
N ASP A 795 2.74 -25.72 7.81
CA ASP A 795 4.01 -25.74 8.59
C ASP A 795 4.05 -26.93 9.56
N ILE A 796 2.88 -27.44 9.99
CA ILE A 796 2.71 -28.67 10.76
C ILE A 796 1.31 -29.26 10.44
N SER A 797 1.24 -30.51 10.00
CA SER A 797 0.02 -31.32 9.83
C SER A 797 -0.25 -32.17 11.08
N PRO A 798 -1.50 -32.54 11.41
CA PRO A 798 -1.78 -33.55 12.45
C PRO A 798 -1.03 -34.88 12.27
N SER A 799 -0.67 -35.21 11.02
CA SER A 799 0.19 -36.38 10.70
C SER A 799 1.65 -36.24 11.13
N ASP A 800 2.08 -35.03 11.47
CA ASP A 800 3.47 -34.74 11.84
C ASP A 800 3.72 -34.92 13.34
N PHE A 801 2.67 -35.20 14.13
CA PHE A 801 2.76 -35.53 15.55
C PHE A 801 2.86 -37.05 15.77
N VAL A 802 4.00 -37.53 16.26
CA VAL A 802 4.14 -38.89 16.77
C VAL A 802 4.20 -38.83 18.29
N PHE A 803 3.17 -39.32 18.97
CA PHE A 803 3.14 -39.42 20.43
C PHE A 803 4.10 -40.52 20.89
N LEU A 804 5.13 -40.13 21.64
CA LEU A 804 6.15 -41.05 22.17
C LEU A 804 5.77 -41.57 23.55
N GLU A 805 5.33 -40.68 24.44
CA GLU A 805 5.12 -40.99 25.85
C GLU A 805 4.11 -40.03 26.47
N THR A 806 3.27 -40.54 27.36
CA THR A 806 2.40 -39.71 28.20
C THR A 806 3.02 -39.64 29.60
N LEU A 807 3.38 -38.44 30.02
CA LEU A 807 3.78 -38.11 31.38
C LEU A 807 2.50 -37.66 32.10
N GLU A 808 1.82 -38.59 32.78
CA GLU A 808 0.52 -38.33 33.40
C GLU A 808 0.63 -37.46 34.66
N GLY A 809 -0.19 -36.41 34.73
CA GLY A 809 -0.57 -35.69 35.95
C GLY A 809 -2.04 -35.95 36.29
N LYS A 810 -2.44 -35.63 37.53
CA LYS A 810 -3.81 -35.90 38.04
C LYS A 810 -4.92 -35.12 37.30
N SER A 811 -4.60 -34.00 36.67
CA SER A 811 -5.56 -33.08 36.03
C SER A 811 -5.05 -32.49 34.71
N SER A 812 -3.82 -32.86 34.34
CA SER A 812 -3.05 -32.34 33.22
C SER A 812 -2.32 -33.53 32.59
N VAL A 813 -2.37 -33.65 31.27
CA VAL A 813 -1.74 -34.72 30.51
C VAL A 813 -0.61 -34.10 29.71
N VAL A 814 0.63 -34.46 30.05
CA VAL A 814 1.82 -34.00 29.35
C VAL A 814 2.24 -35.08 28.35
N PHE A 815 2.34 -34.74 27.08
CA PHE A 815 2.76 -35.64 26.01
C PHE A 815 4.18 -35.30 25.55
N LYS A 816 5.05 -36.31 25.51
CA LYS A 816 6.26 -36.27 24.70
C LYS A 816 5.86 -36.62 23.28
N VAL A 817 6.08 -35.71 22.35
CA VAL A 817 5.71 -35.84 20.94
C VAL A 817 6.95 -35.67 20.05
N ILE A 818 6.97 -36.29 18.87
CA ILE A 818 7.87 -35.89 17.78
C ILE A 818 7.06 -35.02 16.83
N VAL A 819 7.58 -33.83 16.53
CA VAL A 819 7.02 -32.94 15.50
C VAL A 819 8.12 -32.62 14.51
N CYS A 820 7.89 -32.93 13.23
CA CYS A 820 8.89 -32.76 12.16
C CYS A 820 10.24 -33.44 12.49
N ASP A 821 10.21 -34.71 12.91
CA ASP A 821 11.39 -35.50 13.32
C ASP A 821 12.16 -34.96 14.55
N GLN A 822 11.58 -34.04 15.33
CA GLN A 822 12.19 -33.49 16.55
C GLN A 822 11.37 -33.82 17.81
N PRO A 823 11.97 -34.33 18.90
CA PRO A 823 11.28 -34.61 20.16
C PRO A 823 10.94 -33.33 20.93
N ARG A 824 9.76 -33.31 21.54
CA ARG A 824 8.99 -32.13 21.91
C ARG A 824 8.02 -32.45 23.07
N VAL A 825 7.57 -31.46 23.86
CA VAL A 825 6.62 -31.66 24.98
C VAL A 825 5.36 -30.80 24.78
N MET A 826 4.17 -31.40 24.97
CA MET A 826 2.85 -30.77 24.81
C MET A 826 2.00 -30.99 26.06
N VAL A 827 1.38 -29.96 26.62
CA VAL A 827 0.55 -30.06 27.83
C VAL A 827 -0.92 -29.84 27.46
N SER A 828 -1.80 -30.73 27.93
CA SER A 828 -3.26 -30.65 27.76
C SER A 828 -3.93 -30.72 29.12
N HIS A 829 -4.92 -29.86 29.38
CA HIS A 829 -5.65 -29.84 30.65
C HIS A 829 -7.00 -30.54 30.51
N ASP A 830 -7.40 -31.36 31.48
CA ASP A 830 -8.70 -32.06 31.47
C ASP A 830 -9.47 -31.80 32.78
N ARG A 831 -9.79 -30.52 33.04
CA ARG A 831 -10.75 -30.19 34.10
C ARG A 831 -11.48 -28.86 33.89
N GLY A 832 -12.79 -28.94 33.65
CA GLY A 832 -13.70 -27.81 33.72
C GLY A 832 -14.15 -27.46 35.16
N PRO A 833 -14.77 -26.29 35.37
CA PRO A 833 -15.24 -25.86 36.68
C PRO A 833 -16.37 -26.75 37.23
N SER A 834 -16.31 -27.04 38.53
CA SER A 834 -17.25 -27.86 39.30
C SER A 834 -18.05 -27.00 40.29
N LYS A 835 -19.27 -27.46 40.62
CA LYS A 835 -20.13 -26.80 41.63
C LYS A 835 -19.56 -26.79 43.06
N TYR A 836 -18.53 -27.59 43.32
CA TYR A 836 -17.83 -27.66 44.60
C TYR A 836 -16.63 -26.71 44.67
N ASP A 837 -16.32 -26.02 43.58
CA ASP A 837 -15.16 -25.14 43.53
C ASP A 837 -15.43 -23.82 44.29
N PRO A 838 -14.44 -23.31 45.04
CA PRO A 838 -14.61 -22.11 45.85
C PRO A 838 -14.87 -20.87 44.96
N PRO A 839 -15.91 -20.06 45.26
CA PRO A 839 -16.31 -18.95 44.39
C PRO A 839 -15.29 -17.79 44.34
N ASN A 840 -14.32 -17.80 45.25
CA ASN A 840 -13.34 -16.72 45.42
C ASN A 840 -11.93 -17.10 44.93
N ARG A 841 -11.80 -18.21 44.17
CA ARG A 841 -10.54 -18.69 43.61
C ARG A 841 -10.76 -19.04 42.14
N GLU A 842 -9.79 -18.72 41.28
CA GLU A 842 -9.77 -19.30 39.94
C GLU A 842 -9.41 -20.79 40.05
N VAL A 843 -10.17 -21.62 39.36
CA VAL A 843 -10.08 -23.08 39.42
C VAL A 843 -9.97 -23.71 38.03
N ASN A 844 -10.13 -22.91 36.97
CA ASN A 844 -9.79 -23.33 35.63
C ASN A 844 -8.26 -23.39 35.52
N LEU A 845 -7.75 -24.62 35.34
CA LEU A 845 -6.31 -24.93 35.30
C LEU A 845 -5.58 -24.12 34.24
N PHE A 846 -6.18 -23.96 33.05
CA PHE A 846 -5.62 -23.16 31.97
C PHE A 846 -5.62 -21.66 32.30
N VAL A 847 -6.66 -21.13 32.95
CA VAL A 847 -6.69 -19.71 33.35
C VAL A 847 -5.65 -19.45 34.44
N CYS A 848 -5.50 -20.36 35.41
CA CYS A 848 -4.45 -20.30 36.43
C CYS A 848 -3.05 -20.29 35.78
N GLU A 849 -2.76 -21.28 34.94
CA GLU A 849 -1.46 -21.43 34.30
C GLU A 849 -1.18 -20.28 33.33
N SER A 850 -2.11 -19.95 32.43
CA SER A 850 -1.90 -18.88 31.45
C SER A 850 -1.75 -17.50 32.06
N THR A 851 -2.44 -17.23 33.18
CA THR A 851 -2.33 -15.95 33.88
C THR A 851 -1.00 -15.87 34.64
N ALA A 852 -0.58 -16.96 35.28
CA ALA A 852 0.72 -17.08 35.93
C ALA A 852 1.87 -16.88 34.91
N TYR A 853 1.85 -17.60 33.78
CA TYR A 853 2.86 -17.48 32.74
C TYR A 853 2.93 -16.07 32.14
N ARG A 854 1.79 -15.41 31.88
CA ARG A 854 1.78 -14.01 31.42
C ARG A 854 2.43 -13.06 32.43
N HIS A 855 2.10 -13.22 33.71
CA HIS A 855 2.69 -12.42 34.80
C HIS A 855 4.20 -12.62 34.96
N LEU A 856 4.67 -13.85 34.75
CA LEU A 856 6.08 -14.23 34.86
C LEU A 856 6.86 -13.79 33.61
N LYS A 857 6.30 -13.99 32.41
CA LYS A 857 6.89 -13.50 31.14
C LYS A 857 7.04 -11.98 31.13
N ALA A 858 6.02 -11.24 31.57
CA ALA A 858 6.07 -9.77 31.68
C ALA A 858 7.18 -9.26 32.63
N ARG A 859 7.73 -10.13 33.46
CA ARG A 859 8.84 -9.84 34.39
C ARG A 859 10.16 -10.51 34.01
N GLY A 860 10.28 -11.00 32.77
CA GLY A 860 11.53 -11.51 32.20
C GLY A 860 11.90 -12.94 32.60
N PHE A 861 10.97 -13.75 33.14
CA PHE A 861 11.29 -15.13 33.58
C PHE A 861 11.62 -16.07 32.42
N CYS A 862 10.96 -15.91 31.27
CA CYS A 862 11.29 -16.65 30.05
C CYS A 862 12.66 -16.24 29.50
N GLU A 863 12.99 -14.96 29.51
CA GLU A 863 14.30 -14.43 29.07
C GLU A 863 15.45 -14.94 29.94
N ARG A 864 15.18 -15.08 31.24
CA ARG A 864 16.09 -15.70 32.23
C ARG A 864 16.16 -17.23 32.11
N ARG A 865 15.34 -17.86 31.25
CA ARG A 865 15.25 -19.30 31.02
C ARG A 865 14.92 -20.13 32.26
N VAL A 866 14.36 -19.52 33.31
CA VAL A 866 13.98 -20.22 34.55
C VAL A 866 12.57 -20.82 34.49
N ILE A 867 11.79 -20.39 33.50
CA ILE A 867 10.46 -20.89 33.14
C ILE A 867 10.42 -20.97 31.59
N PRO A 868 9.76 -21.96 30.98
CA PRO A 868 9.70 -22.09 29.52
C PRO A 868 9.10 -20.88 28.79
N GLU A 869 9.50 -20.67 27.53
CA GLU A 869 8.95 -19.60 26.68
C GLU A 869 7.56 -20.01 26.13
N PHE A 870 6.52 -19.30 26.58
CA PHE A 870 5.12 -19.78 26.65
C PHE A 870 4.38 -20.10 25.33
N TYR A 871 3.37 -20.99 25.44
CA TYR A 871 2.43 -21.55 24.43
C TYR A 871 3.04 -22.02 23.12
N GLY A 872 4.04 -22.88 23.28
CA GLY A 872 4.63 -23.62 22.20
C GLY A 872 5.52 -24.71 22.75
N ILE A 873 6.23 -25.36 21.84
CA ILE A 873 7.11 -26.43 22.21
C ILE A 873 8.54 -25.89 22.34
N GLU A 874 9.10 -25.95 23.55
CA GLU A 874 10.52 -25.72 23.80
C GLU A 874 11.27 -27.06 23.82
N TYR A 875 12.36 -27.16 23.06
CA TYR A 875 13.28 -28.29 23.17
C TYR A 875 14.28 -28.01 24.29
N ILE A 876 14.21 -28.82 25.36
CA ILE A 876 15.20 -28.81 26.43
C ILE A 876 15.88 -30.20 26.43
N PRO A 877 17.12 -30.32 25.94
CA PRO A 877 17.86 -31.59 25.93
C PRO A 877 18.08 -32.09 27.36
N ASP A 878 18.02 -33.41 27.55
CA ASP A 878 18.34 -34.09 28.82
C ASP A 878 17.59 -33.50 30.03
N LEU A 879 16.31 -33.15 29.82
CA LEU A 879 15.45 -32.62 30.88
C LEU A 879 14.96 -33.75 31.78
N HIS A 880 15.29 -33.66 33.07
CA HIS A 880 14.90 -34.61 34.10
C HIS A 880 14.18 -33.90 35.24
N GLN A 881 13.13 -34.52 35.80
CA GLN A 881 12.58 -34.09 37.09
C GLN A 881 13.62 -34.32 38.18
N ILE A 882 13.68 -33.44 39.18
CA ILE A 882 14.61 -33.61 40.30
C ILE A 882 14.18 -34.80 41.18
N ASP A 883 15.13 -35.68 41.45
CA ASP A 883 15.06 -36.77 42.41
C ASP A 883 16.33 -36.83 43.30
N LEU A 884 16.42 -37.78 44.24
CA LEU A 884 17.55 -37.88 45.19
C LEU A 884 18.94 -38.04 44.55
N SER A 885 19.04 -38.33 43.26
CA SER A 885 20.26 -38.74 42.56
C SER A 885 20.78 -37.78 41.48
N ASN A 886 20.02 -36.73 41.12
CA ASN A 886 20.29 -35.95 39.89
C ASN A 886 20.29 -34.41 40.07
N TYR A 887 20.64 -33.89 41.26
CA TYR A 887 20.79 -32.44 41.50
C TYR A 887 22.07 -32.08 42.27
N THR A 888 22.48 -30.82 42.14
CA THR A 888 23.57 -30.21 42.93
C THR A 888 23.03 -29.24 43.98
N LYS A 889 23.85 -28.92 44.99
CA LYS A 889 23.50 -27.94 46.03
C LYS A 889 23.25 -26.55 45.43
N GLU A 890 24.01 -26.21 44.39
CA GLU A 890 23.88 -24.97 43.63
C GLU A 890 22.54 -24.92 42.88
N GLN A 891 22.13 -26.00 42.22
CA GLN A 891 20.87 -26.11 41.49
C GLN A 891 19.64 -25.99 42.41
N ILE A 892 19.68 -26.62 43.59
CA ILE A 892 18.64 -26.45 44.62
C ILE A 892 18.55 -24.98 45.08
N THR A 893 19.69 -24.34 45.32
CA THR A 893 19.73 -22.93 45.72
C THR A 893 19.12 -22.02 44.64
N GLN A 894 19.35 -22.35 43.36
CA GLN A 894 18.75 -21.63 42.23
C GLN A 894 17.22 -21.82 42.18
N LEU A 895 16.70 -23.04 42.37
CA LEU A 895 15.25 -23.28 42.41
C LEU A 895 14.55 -22.54 43.54
N ARG A 896 15.22 -22.43 44.71
CA ARG A 896 14.74 -21.62 45.84
C ARG A 896 14.58 -20.15 45.44
N GLN A 897 15.60 -19.61 44.77
CA GLN A 897 15.61 -18.22 44.32
C GLN A 897 14.55 -17.96 43.24
N ILE A 898 14.35 -18.92 42.33
CA ILE A 898 13.30 -18.81 41.30
C ILE A 898 11.91 -18.74 41.95
N LEU A 899 11.65 -19.52 43.01
CA LEU A 899 10.38 -19.45 43.75
C LEU A 899 10.17 -18.10 44.45
N ASP A 900 11.21 -17.52 45.06
CA ASP A 900 11.14 -16.17 45.63
C ASP A 900 10.81 -15.13 44.56
N ASP A 901 11.41 -15.26 43.39
CA ASP A 901 11.17 -14.36 42.27
C ASP A 901 9.71 -14.51 41.79
N ILE A 902 9.18 -15.74 41.66
CA ILE A 902 7.77 -16.03 41.32
C ILE A 902 6.83 -15.36 42.33
N HIS A 903 7.15 -15.42 43.63
CA HIS A 903 6.37 -14.78 44.68
C HIS A 903 6.42 -13.25 44.60
N GLN A 904 7.58 -12.65 44.31
CA GLN A 904 7.70 -11.21 44.05
C GLN A 904 6.92 -10.76 42.81
N ALA A 905 6.72 -11.67 41.85
CA ALA A 905 5.84 -11.46 40.71
C ALA A 905 4.33 -11.51 41.09
N GLY A 906 4.01 -11.68 42.37
CA GLY A 906 2.64 -11.78 42.85
C GLY A 906 1.96 -13.07 42.39
N VAL A 907 2.75 -14.13 42.13
CA VAL A 907 2.24 -15.45 41.76
C VAL A 907 2.53 -16.41 42.91
N LEU A 908 1.49 -17.06 43.43
CA LEU A 908 1.59 -18.15 44.39
C LEU A 908 1.47 -19.46 43.62
N HIS A 909 2.44 -20.38 43.70
CA HIS A 909 2.51 -21.52 42.78
C HIS A 909 1.46 -22.60 43.09
N HIS A 910 1.14 -22.77 44.37
CA HIS A 910 0.28 -23.77 44.99
C HIS A 910 0.64 -25.25 44.78
N ASP A 911 1.71 -25.55 44.04
CA ASP A 911 2.16 -26.93 43.74
C ASP A 911 3.70 -27.02 43.69
N THR A 912 4.35 -26.77 44.84
CA THR A 912 5.80 -26.69 44.96
C THR A 912 6.50 -28.05 45.14
N TYR A 913 5.91 -29.14 44.65
CA TYR A 913 6.48 -30.47 44.80
C TYR A 913 7.58 -30.75 43.76
N PRO A 914 8.54 -31.65 44.04
CA PRO A 914 9.69 -31.91 43.15
C PRO A 914 9.34 -32.30 41.71
N ARG A 915 8.15 -32.88 41.46
CA ARG A 915 7.67 -33.21 40.10
C ARG A 915 7.60 -32.01 39.15
N ASN A 916 7.48 -30.80 39.71
CA ASN A 916 7.39 -29.53 38.98
C ASN A 916 8.73 -28.79 38.92
N MET A 917 9.79 -29.39 39.46
CA MET A 917 11.17 -28.89 39.41
C MET A 917 11.99 -29.77 38.47
N CYS A 918 12.62 -29.19 37.47
CA CYS A 918 13.43 -29.94 36.51
C CYS A 918 14.85 -29.37 36.38
N VAL A 919 15.78 -30.25 36.01
CA VAL A 919 17.17 -29.95 35.68
C VAL A 919 17.43 -30.41 34.25
N SER A 920 18.18 -29.63 33.49
CA SER A 920 18.81 -30.05 32.24
C SER A 920 20.32 -30.10 32.45
N GLU A 921 20.88 -31.31 32.46
CA GLU A 921 22.30 -31.53 32.74
C GLU A 921 23.21 -30.93 31.66
N SER A 922 22.84 -31.12 30.39
CA SER A 922 23.63 -30.60 29.26
C SER A 922 23.61 -29.08 29.14
N GLN A 923 22.64 -28.41 29.77
CA GLN A 923 22.52 -26.95 29.77
C GLN A 923 22.85 -26.30 31.12
N ASP A 924 23.19 -27.09 32.15
CA ASP A 924 23.34 -26.65 33.54
C ASP A 924 22.21 -25.69 33.98
N ARG A 925 20.97 -26.10 33.70
CA ARG A 925 19.76 -25.26 33.81
C ARG A 925 18.76 -25.90 34.78
N VAL A 926 18.19 -25.10 35.68
CA VAL A 926 17.02 -25.48 36.50
C VAL A 926 15.78 -24.70 36.10
N LEU A 927 14.62 -25.34 36.19
CA LEU A 927 13.35 -24.75 35.81
C LEU A 927 12.17 -25.24 36.63
N TRP A 928 11.19 -24.34 36.80
CA TRP A 928 9.86 -24.64 37.33
C TRP A 928 8.87 -24.81 36.18
N ILE A 929 8.05 -25.86 36.25
CA ILE A 929 7.01 -26.20 35.27
C ILE A 929 5.66 -26.41 35.98
N ASP A 930 4.59 -26.43 35.20
CA ASP A 930 3.22 -26.73 35.65
C ASP A 930 2.67 -25.71 36.67
N PHE A 931 1.99 -24.67 36.16
CA PHE A 931 1.38 -23.62 36.99
C PHE A 931 -0.16 -23.76 37.06
N ASP A 932 -0.69 -24.97 36.84
CA ASP A 932 -2.13 -25.25 36.76
C ASP A 932 -2.91 -24.89 38.03
N SER A 933 -2.22 -24.87 39.16
CA SER A 933 -2.77 -24.61 40.50
C SER A 933 -2.49 -23.20 41.00
N ALA A 934 -1.70 -22.42 40.24
CA ALA A 934 -1.17 -21.14 40.65
C ALA A 934 -2.27 -20.08 40.84
N GLN A 935 -2.03 -19.15 41.76
CA GLN A 935 -2.90 -18.02 42.01
C GLN A 935 -2.13 -16.70 41.84
N THR A 936 -2.65 -15.83 40.98
CA THR A 936 -2.04 -14.53 40.67
C THR A 936 -2.73 -13.38 41.41
N PHE A 937 -1.95 -12.43 41.91
CA PHE A 937 -2.41 -11.23 42.62
C PHE A 937 -1.96 -9.97 41.88
N SER A 938 -2.88 -9.04 41.62
CA SER A 938 -2.63 -7.76 40.93
C SER A 938 -2.50 -6.58 41.90
N LYS A 939 -2.05 -5.42 41.41
CA LYS A 939 -1.94 -4.18 42.21
C LYS A 939 -3.30 -3.64 42.68
N GLU A 940 -4.40 -3.91 41.95
CA GLU A 940 -5.75 -3.48 42.37
C GLU A 940 -6.35 -4.35 43.49
N ARG A 941 -5.77 -5.53 43.78
CA ARG A 941 -6.22 -6.43 44.86
C ARG A 941 -5.08 -6.71 45.85
N PRO A 942 -4.90 -5.88 46.89
CA PRO A 942 -3.81 -6.07 47.85
C PRO A 942 -3.88 -7.42 48.56
N ILE A 943 -2.74 -8.09 48.66
CA ILE A 943 -2.58 -9.41 49.30
C ILE A 943 -2.95 -9.29 50.78
N SER A 944 -3.95 -10.05 51.22
CA SER A 944 -4.38 -10.09 52.63
C SER A 944 -3.31 -10.72 53.54
N GLU A 945 -3.33 -10.43 54.84
CA GLU A 945 -2.40 -11.03 55.81
C GLU A 945 -2.46 -12.57 55.81
N ARG A 946 -3.64 -13.15 55.58
CA ARG A 946 -3.80 -14.61 55.43
C ARG A 946 -3.09 -15.14 54.18
N GLN A 947 -3.18 -14.43 53.06
CA GLN A 947 -2.51 -14.80 51.81
C GLN A 947 -0.99 -14.63 51.92
N LYS A 948 -0.49 -13.60 52.61
CA LYS A 948 0.95 -13.47 52.92
C LYS A 948 1.50 -14.68 53.67
N MET A 949 0.68 -15.32 54.52
CA MET A 949 1.06 -16.57 55.18
C MET A 949 1.18 -17.73 54.20
N TRP A 950 0.39 -17.78 53.12
CA TRP A 950 0.49 -18.83 52.11
C TRP A 950 1.82 -18.80 51.36
N PHE A 951 2.28 -17.60 50.97
CA PHE A 951 3.62 -17.41 50.37
C PHE A 951 4.74 -17.90 51.31
N LYS A 952 4.67 -17.53 52.59
CA LYS A 952 5.65 -18.01 53.60
C LYS A 952 5.62 -19.52 53.79
N ASN A 953 4.44 -20.14 53.72
CA ASN A 953 4.29 -21.57 53.88
C ASN A 953 4.87 -22.35 52.68
N GLU A 954 4.70 -21.88 51.44
CA GLU A 954 5.35 -22.49 50.27
C GLU A 954 6.87 -22.46 50.36
N VAL A 955 7.42 -21.32 50.77
CA VAL A 955 8.85 -21.16 51.03
C VAL A 955 9.32 -22.17 52.08
N GLY A 956 8.63 -22.27 53.22
CA GLY A 956 8.99 -23.20 54.28
C GLY A 956 8.90 -24.67 53.84
N LEU A 957 7.89 -25.02 53.04
CA LEU A 957 7.74 -26.39 52.52
C LEU A 957 8.90 -26.77 51.60
N VAL A 958 9.32 -25.85 50.73
CA VAL A 958 10.45 -26.07 49.83
C VAL A 958 11.79 -26.09 50.60
N GLU A 959 11.95 -25.27 51.63
CA GLU A 959 13.12 -25.31 52.52
C GLU A 959 13.23 -26.63 53.29
N GLU A 960 12.12 -27.18 53.81
CA GLU A 960 12.10 -28.50 54.46
C GLU A 960 12.46 -29.64 53.49
N ILE A 961 11.97 -29.58 52.25
CA ILE A 961 12.36 -30.51 51.18
C ILE A 961 13.86 -30.37 50.90
N PHE A 962 14.38 -29.15 50.78
CA PHE A 962 15.79 -28.89 50.50
C PHE A 962 16.72 -29.32 51.64
N ASP A 963 16.36 -29.07 52.89
CA ASP A 963 17.10 -29.54 54.06
C ASP A 963 17.13 -31.08 54.13
N SER A 964 16.02 -31.73 53.78
CA SER A 964 15.93 -33.20 53.71
C SER A 964 16.82 -33.78 52.60
N LEU A 965 16.86 -33.12 51.44
CA LEU A 965 17.68 -33.48 50.28
C LEU A 965 19.19 -33.26 50.57
N VAL A 966 19.56 -32.12 51.16
CA VAL A 966 20.95 -31.79 51.54
C VAL A 966 21.47 -32.72 52.65
N MET A 967 20.65 -33.07 53.64
CA MET A 967 21.03 -34.08 54.65
C MET A 967 21.40 -35.41 53.99
N PHE A 968 20.65 -35.83 52.97
CA PHE A 968 20.92 -37.07 52.23
C PHE A 968 22.29 -37.03 51.54
N ILE A 969 22.65 -35.92 50.89
CA ILE A 969 23.98 -35.74 50.27
C ILE A 969 25.10 -35.82 51.32
N THR A 970 24.96 -35.14 52.47
CA THR A 970 25.99 -35.20 53.54
C THR A 970 26.10 -36.57 54.22
N THR A 971 25.05 -37.39 54.19
CA THR A 971 25.06 -38.73 54.79
C THR A 971 25.57 -39.80 53.81
N THR A 972 25.41 -39.57 52.50
CA THR A 972 25.79 -40.52 51.43
C THR A 972 27.28 -40.47 51.06
N VAL A 973 28.01 -39.42 51.47
CA VAL A 973 29.49 -39.36 51.33
C VAL A 973 30.23 -40.24 52.36
N ASN A 974 29.53 -40.92 53.27
CA ASN A 974 30.16 -41.72 54.34
C ASN A 974 29.70 -43.19 54.48
N TYR A 975 29.02 -43.77 53.49
CA TYR A 975 28.74 -45.22 53.53
C TYR A 975 28.93 -45.88 52.16
N ASP A 976 30.14 -46.42 52.00
CA ASP A 976 30.50 -47.49 51.07
C ASP A 976 29.70 -48.75 51.45
N PHE A 977 28.71 -49.19 50.65
CA PHE A 977 28.29 -50.59 50.57
C PHE A 977 27.53 -50.83 49.26
N GLY A 978 28.12 -51.61 48.38
CA GLY A 978 27.47 -52.12 47.19
C GLY A 978 26.42 -53.19 47.53
N LEU A 979 25.28 -53.11 46.85
CA LEU A 979 24.48 -54.27 46.43
C LEU A 979 23.32 -53.80 45.53
N THR A 980 23.29 -54.33 44.31
CA THR A 980 22.22 -54.21 43.33
C THR A 980 20.98 -54.98 43.80
N VAL A 981 19.78 -54.37 43.68
CA VAL A 981 18.48 -55.00 43.99
C VAL A 981 17.51 -54.75 42.83
N PHE A 982 16.69 -55.77 42.57
CA PHE A 982 15.64 -55.89 41.55
C PHE A 982 14.64 -54.74 41.48
#